data_AF-A0A9P9LW90-F1
#
_entry.id   AF-A0A9P9LW90-F1
#
_cell.length_a   1.000
_cell.length_b   1.000
_cell.length_c   1.000
_cell.angle_alpha   90.00
_cell.angle_beta   90.00
_cell.angle_gamma   90.00
#
_symmetry.space_group_name_H-M   'P 1'
#
loop_
_entity.id
_entity.type
_entity.pdbx_description
1 polymer ?
#
loop_
_entity_poly.entity_id
_entity_poly.type
_entity_poly.pdbx_seq_one_letter_code
_entity_poly.pdbx_strand_id
1 'polypeptide(L)'
;MKRTRDEFPRVRRKPSSSSATACFVHQVRVYVQLRSTHSIMSTPTSQPIARQACDPCRVRKRKCDTGNSSVESLNANYGRSFGPEERTKQCKRCVELGLPCTFLLPVATRGPRKKNKPPKSTASSSSGFSNRRTSGLETLRSPEVSREMMTSPGTRISPINPPTVTRESVEALSPFRNQTSPRSVFSTGSVPPHFGGTFPSDSLCSRPLLNRIICDYLDHLYPLIPIVHRPTFRTDLEKGRDLYDGNFLALMLSICAATVGTMPRKFNEYQSAPNPLRFKTRTEMINHCYDMTMGLRGPDYFDEINFNKWASSYFMQIAFFQIGQHNRQRMVEVEAMQLARLLDLHQISSYHGLDCIQKQLRKKGFWLMFYGYIHSQLQNLRKERLTYLDGTILSTINIEELMPLEVDDEMIHDNFVQPQPDTHLSLTTGFNVASRIFWASLIPLNSQGSAGNMEQYCNCTHSRKPDIRLAHLQDRLHDLKYMLDGLPTQLRQWATVRDEEELDGLDIQQRRILHSQYESMRANIHVSHLWLQSIISDQIDALMDRESNGSQANSVPITPKDRWPEREDTCRQLLHILHGIPEIHLEPNGHHLTYKVRDVAVTLLACPFDSQHEVAKRAFGYLQEFTDILSRLDGSETINTLSLQSWVDTGRKIGN
;
A
#
# COMPACT_ATOMS: atom_id res chain seq x y z
N MET A 1 66.62 -13.43 6.04
CA MET A 1 65.85 -12.31 5.44
C MET A 1 64.77 -12.88 4.54
N LYS A 2 63.53 -12.94 5.03
CA LYS A 2 62.37 -13.54 4.34
C LYS A 2 61.45 -12.43 3.86
N ARG A 3 61.00 -12.57 2.60
CA ARG A 3 60.08 -11.70 1.85
C ARG A 3 58.79 -11.38 2.62
N THR A 4 58.44 -10.11 2.71
CA THR A 4 57.09 -9.63 3.08
C THR A 4 56.33 -9.25 1.81
N ARG A 5 55.14 -9.84 1.67
CA ARG A 5 54.12 -9.53 0.66
C ARG A 5 53.40 -8.25 1.08
N ASP A 6 53.26 -7.30 0.17
CA ASP A 6 52.33 -6.17 0.30
C ASP A 6 50.89 -6.67 0.09
N GLU A 7 50.06 -6.57 1.12
CA GLU A 7 48.62 -6.78 1.07
C GLU A 7 47.91 -5.45 0.77
N PHE A 8 47.20 -5.39 -0.36
CA PHE A 8 46.23 -4.34 -0.66
C PHE A 8 45.05 -4.36 0.35
N PRO A 9 44.52 -3.21 0.80
CA PRO A 9 43.39 -3.18 1.72
C PRO A 9 42.12 -3.65 1.02
N ARG A 10 41.54 -4.76 1.49
CA ARG A 10 40.18 -5.18 1.14
C ARG A 10 39.17 -4.17 1.70
N VAL A 11 38.62 -3.31 0.84
CA VAL A 11 37.40 -2.55 1.10
C VAL A 11 36.25 -3.56 1.30
N ARG A 12 35.85 -3.78 2.56
CA ARG A 12 34.62 -4.51 2.89
C ARG A 12 33.42 -3.69 2.41
N ARG A 13 32.85 -4.03 1.25
CA ARG A 13 31.53 -3.55 0.84
C ARG A 13 30.49 -4.04 1.85
N LYS A 14 29.80 -3.13 2.52
CA LYS A 14 28.59 -3.42 3.31
C LYS A 14 27.49 -3.97 2.38
N PRO A 15 26.74 -5.01 2.74
CA PRO A 15 25.53 -5.38 2.03
C PRO A 15 24.38 -4.54 2.58
N SER A 16 24.02 -3.45 1.92
CA SER A 16 22.85 -2.65 2.27
C SER A 16 22.08 -2.27 1.00
N SER A 17 21.35 -3.24 0.47
CA SER A 17 20.16 -2.94 -0.32
C SER A 17 19.04 -3.82 0.20
N SER A 18 17.91 -3.20 0.58
CA SER A 18 16.71 -3.91 0.99
C SER A 18 16.32 -4.88 -0.14
N SER A 19 15.90 -6.11 0.17
CA SER A 19 15.75 -7.15 -0.86
C SER A 19 14.63 -6.88 -1.88
N ALA A 20 13.82 -5.83 -1.73
CA ALA A 20 12.87 -5.39 -2.76
C ALA A 20 13.53 -4.45 -3.78
N THR A 21 14.32 -3.48 -3.32
CA THR A 21 15.20 -2.70 -4.22
C THR A 21 16.27 -3.62 -4.79
N ALA A 22 16.82 -4.56 -4.02
CA ALA A 22 17.70 -5.60 -4.54
C ALA A 22 16.97 -6.58 -5.48
N CYS A 23 15.68 -6.88 -5.30
CA CYS A 23 14.90 -7.73 -6.21
C CYS A 23 14.52 -6.97 -7.50
N PHE A 24 14.20 -5.68 -7.42
CA PHE A 24 14.05 -4.81 -8.58
C PHE A 24 15.40 -4.64 -9.29
N VAL A 25 16.46 -4.24 -8.59
CA VAL A 25 17.85 -4.23 -9.10
C VAL A 25 18.25 -5.59 -9.64
N HIS A 26 17.81 -6.72 -9.07
CA HIS A 26 18.10 -8.07 -9.54
C HIS A 26 17.24 -8.45 -10.75
N GLN A 27 15.97 -8.04 -10.82
CA GLN A 27 15.12 -8.23 -12.00
C GLN A 27 15.62 -7.36 -13.16
N VAL A 28 15.98 -6.11 -12.88
CA VAL A 28 16.66 -5.21 -13.81
C VAL A 28 18.03 -5.80 -14.18
N ARG A 29 18.88 -6.25 -13.23
CA ARG A 29 20.17 -6.90 -13.55
C ARG A 29 20.01 -8.20 -14.31
N VAL A 30 19.03 -9.04 -14.00
CA VAL A 30 18.73 -10.26 -14.75
C VAL A 30 18.24 -9.90 -16.15
N TYR A 31 17.40 -8.87 -16.30
CA TYR A 31 16.99 -8.35 -17.60
C TYR A 31 18.17 -7.75 -18.40
N VAL A 32 19.05 -6.98 -17.75
CA VAL A 32 20.34 -6.46 -18.28
C VAL A 32 21.24 -7.61 -18.72
N GLN A 33 21.37 -8.64 -17.90
CA GLN A 33 22.33 -9.72 -18.07
C GLN A 33 21.85 -10.73 -19.10
N LEU A 34 20.53 -11.03 -19.15
CA LEU A 34 19.92 -11.83 -20.21
C LEU A 34 20.06 -11.17 -21.59
N ARG A 35 19.99 -9.83 -21.68
CA ARG A 35 20.15 -9.12 -22.96
C ARG A 35 21.61 -8.88 -23.36
N SER A 36 22.53 -8.64 -22.41
CA SER A 36 23.96 -8.48 -22.72
C SER A 36 24.64 -9.79 -23.14
N THR A 37 24.12 -10.96 -22.70
CA THR A 37 24.56 -12.26 -23.20
C THR A 37 23.98 -12.65 -24.57
N HIS A 38 23.00 -11.92 -25.10
CA HIS A 38 22.37 -12.24 -26.38
C HIS A 38 23.08 -11.67 -27.62
N SER A 39 24.27 -11.06 -27.46
CA SER A 39 25.07 -10.61 -28.61
C SER A 39 25.98 -11.69 -29.21
N ILE A 40 26.09 -12.86 -28.59
CA ILE A 40 26.78 -14.03 -29.17
C ILE A 40 26.06 -15.28 -28.64
N MET A 41 24.98 -15.70 -29.29
CA MET A 41 24.55 -17.10 -29.30
C MET A 41 23.32 -17.30 -30.18
N SER A 42 23.45 -18.24 -31.10
CA SER A 42 22.42 -18.76 -31.99
C SER A 42 21.11 -19.05 -31.23
N THR A 43 20.00 -18.65 -31.83
CA THR A 43 18.62 -18.85 -31.37
C THR A 43 18.37 -20.25 -30.79
N PRO A 44 17.91 -20.39 -29.52
CA PRO A 44 17.30 -21.62 -29.07
C PRO A 44 15.84 -21.64 -29.56
N THR A 45 15.53 -22.61 -30.40
CA THR A 45 14.15 -22.95 -30.80
C THR A 45 13.29 -23.22 -29.57
N SER A 46 12.28 -22.39 -29.36
CA SER A 46 11.26 -22.58 -28.33
C SER A 46 10.47 -23.86 -28.62
N GLN A 47 10.64 -24.90 -27.79
CA GLN A 47 9.79 -26.09 -27.84
C GLN A 47 8.41 -25.78 -27.22
N PRO A 48 7.29 -26.10 -27.89
CA PRO A 48 5.97 -25.93 -27.32
C PRO A 48 5.73 -26.91 -26.17
N ILE A 49 5.25 -26.40 -25.03
CA ILE A 49 4.85 -27.19 -23.87
C ILE A 49 3.63 -28.03 -24.24
N ALA A 50 3.83 -29.32 -24.54
CA ALA A 50 2.76 -30.26 -24.82
C ALA A 50 1.92 -30.52 -23.55
N ARG A 51 0.65 -30.14 -23.61
CA ARG A 51 -0.37 -30.38 -22.59
C ARG A 51 -0.77 -31.86 -22.61
N GLN A 52 -0.67 -32.54 -21.47
CA GLN A 52 -1.14 -33.90 -21.13
C GLN A 52 -0.17 -35.08 -21.43
N ALA A 53 0.13 -35.87 -20.39
CA ALA A 53 0.86 -37.14 -20.49
C ALA A 53 -0.09 -38.31 -20.82
N CYS A 54 0.38 -39.30 -21.60
CA CYS A 54 -0.40 -40.50 -21.94
C CYS A 54 -0.67 -41.40 -20.72
N ASP A 55 -1.69 -42.25 -20.81
CA ASP A 55 -2.15 -43.12 -19.73
C ASP A 55 -1.05 -44.02 -19.15
N PRO A 56 -0.20 -44.71 -19.96
CA PRO A 56 0.87 -45.54 -19.41
C PRO A 56 1.92 -44.73 -18.64
N CYS A 57 2.31 -43.55 -19.15
CA CYS A 57 3.23 -42.65 -18.46
C CYS A 57 2.61 -42.07 -17.18
N ARG A 58 1.30 -41.79 -17.20
CA ARG A 58 0.52 -41.28 -16.06
C ARG A 58 0.41 -42.32 -14.94
N VAL A 59 0.06 -43.56 -15.27
CA VAL A 59 -0.02 -44.69 -14.32
C VAL A 59 1.34 -44.97 -13.68
N ARG A 60 2.42 -44.89 -14.48
CA ARG A 60 3.79 -45.14 -13.99
C ARG A 60 4.48 -43.92 -13.38
N LYS A 61 3.82 -42.75 -13.33
CA LYS A 61 4.38 -41.48 -12.86
C LYS A 61 5.73 -41.13 -13.51
N ARG A 62 5.87 -41.33 -14.82
CA ARG A 62 7.08 -41.00 -15.59
C ARG A 62 6.79 -39.88 -16.60
N LYS A 63 7.82 -39.10 -16.94
CA LYS A 63 7.72 -38.03 -17.95
C LYS A 63 7.32 -38.63 -19.30
N CYS A 64 6.30 -38.04 -19.94
CA CYS A 64 5.82 -38.38 -21.28
C CYS A 64 6.48 -37.44 -22.28
N ASP A 65 7.20 -37.98 -23.25
CA ASP A 65 7.94 -37.21 -24.25
C ASP A 65 7.42 -37.52 -25.66
N THR A 66 6.64 -36.59 -26.19
CA THR A 66 6.07 -36.63 -27.54
C THR A 66 6.85 -35.66 -28.43
N GLY A 67 8.14 -35.95 -28.65
CA GLY A 67 8.99 -35.13 -29.51
C GLY A 67 8.62 -35.32 -31.00
N ASN A 68 8.51 -34.22 -31.75
CA ASN A 68 8.42 -34.23 -33.22
C ASN A 68 9.67 -34.93 -33.79
N SER A 69 9.50 -36.12 -34.37
CA SER A 69 10.59 -36.84 -35.03
C SER A 69 10.65 -36.47 -36.51
N SER A 70 11.59 -35.60 -36.87
CA SER A 70 12.19 -35.54 -38.21
C SER A 70 13.51 -36.32 -38.15
N VAL A 71 13.53 -37.63 -38.43
CA VAL A 71 14.75 -38.32 -38.83
C VAL A 71 14.40 -39.49 -39.75
N GLU A 72 15.10 -39.51 -40.88
CA GLU A 72 15.11 -40.53 -41.92
C GLU A 72 15.56 -41.91 -41.43
N SER A 73 14.92 -42.91 -42.02
CA SER A 73 15.17 -44.34 -42.12
C SER A 73 16.58 -44.87 -41.81
N LEU A 74 16.65 -46.03 -41.12
CA LEU A 74 17.39 -47.23 -41.57
C LEU A 74 17.03 -48.48 -40.73
N ASN A 75 16.57 -49.52 -41.45
CA ASN A 75 16.62 -50.98 -41.20
C ASN A 75 15.73 -51.70 -40.17
N ALA A 76 14.67 -52.31 -40.73
CA ALA A 76 14.38 -53.76 -40.83
C ALA A 76 14.42 -54.66 -39.57
N ASN A 77 13.25 -55.11 -39.10
CA ASN A 77 12.68 -56.44 -39.40
C ASN A 77 11.49 -56.80 -38.47
N TYR A 78 10.56 -57.60 -39.01
CA TYR A 78 9.40 -58.26 -38.37
C TYR A 78 8.09 -57.46 -38.12
N GLY A 79 7.23 -57.46 -39.15
CA GLY A 79 5.88 -58.05 -39.09
C GLY A 79 4.78 -57.44 -38.20
N ARG A 80 4.07 -56.43 -38.71
CA ARG A 80 2.58 -56.31 -38.81
C ARG A 80 2.19 -54.91 -39.29
N SER A 81 1.38 -54.84 -40.33
CA SER A 81 0.96 -53.62 -41.01
C SER A 81 -0.07 -52.82 -40.19
N PHE A 82 0.25 -51.55 -39.91
CA PHE A 82 -0.71 -50.51 -39.51
C PHE A 82 -0.45 -49.26 -40.35
N GLY A 83 -1.52 -48.60 -40.81
CA GLY A 83 -1.51 -47.55 -41.83
C GLY A 83 -0.81 -46.23 -41.42
N PRO A 84 -0.64 -45.29 -42.36
CA PRO A 84 0.25 -44.13 -42.20
C PRO A 84 -0.22 -43.07 -41.19
N GLU A 85 -1.49 -43.11 -40.75
CA GLU A 85 -2.09 -42.05 -39.92
C GLU A 85 -1.95 -42.26 -38.39
N GLU A 86 -1.48 -43.43 -37.92
CA GLU A 86 -1.38 -43.73 -36.47
C GLU A 86 0.03 -43.55 -35.85
N ARG A 87 1.07 -43.29 -36.65
CA ARG A 87 2.46 -43.20 -36.15
C ARG A 87 2.82 -41.88 -35.46
N THR A 88 2.00 -40.84 -35.56
CA THR A 88 2.35 -39.48 -35.10
C THR A 88 1.88 -39.12 -33.68
N LYS A 89 1.38 -40.09 -32.87
CA LYS A 89 0.87 -39.81 -31.50
C LYS A 89 1.43 -40.71 -30.39
N GLN A 90 2.48 -41.49 -30.65
CA GLN A 90 3.09 -42.36 -29.62
C GLN A 90 4.29 -41.68 -28.96
N CYS A 91 4.37 -41.70 -27.62
CA CYS A 91 5.54 -41.16 -26.93
C CYS A 91 6.72 -42.13 -27.04
N LYS A 92 7.96 -41.61 -27.06
CA LYS A 92 9.19 -42.42 -27.23
C LYS A 92 9.24 -43.64 -26.31
N ARG A 93 8.82 -43.45 -25.06
CA ARG A 93 8.88 -44.48 -24.03
C ARG A 93 7.80 -45.57 -24.17
N CYS A 94 6.65 -45.25 -24.76
CA CYS A 94 5.66 -46.27 -25.11
C CYS A 94 6.16 -47.14 -26.28
N VAL A 95 6.89 -46.55 -27.22
CA VAL A 95 7.54 -47.28 -28.33
C VAL A 95 8.63 -48.23 -27.80
N GLU A 96 9.55 -47.73 -26.98
CA GLU A 96 10.63 -48.53 -26.38
C GLU A 96 10.13 -49.73 -25.57
N LEU A 97 8.98 -49.58 -24.90
CA LEU A 97 8.41 -50.60 -24.03
C LEU A 97 7.36 -51.48 -24.73
N GLY A 98 7.08 -51.26 -26.01
CA GLY A 98 6.08 -52.01 -26.77
C GLY A 98 4.64 -51.86 -26.24
N LEU A 99 4.28 -50.67 -25.71
CA LEU A 99 2.99 -50.43 -25.07
C LEU A 99 2.08 -49.52 -25.88
N PRO A 100 0.75 -49.74 -25.83
CA PRO A 100 -0.20 -48.85 -26.48
C PRO A 100 -0.22 -47.48 -25.80
N CYS A 101 0.12 -46.43 -26.55
CA CYS A 101 0.12 -45.05 -26.05
C CYS A 101 -1.29 -44.45 -26.14
N THR A 102 -2.07 -44.56 -25.07
CA THR A 102 -3.48 -44.09 -25.03
C THR A 102 -3.66 -42.83 -24.18
N PHE A 103 -4.76 -42.11 -24.38
CA PHE A 103 -5.19 -40.94 -23.58
C PHE A 103 -6.66 -41.08 -23.13
N LEU A 104 -7.09 -42.33 -22.93
CA LEU A 104 -8.47 -42.72 -22.67
C LEU A 104 -8.83 -42.66 -21.18
N LEU A 105 -7.86 -42.49 -20.26
CA LEU A 105 -8.19 -42.37 -18.84
C LEU A 105 -8.79 -40.97 -18.54
N PRO A 106 -10.01 -40.91 -17.97
CA PRO A 106 -10.65 -39.65 -17.61
C PRO A 106 -9.74 -38.80 -16.72
N VAL A 107 -9.68 -37.49 -16.99
CA VAL A 107 -9.02 -36.53 -16.11
C VAL A 107 -9.98 -36.22 -14.97
N ALA A 108 -9.68 -36.68 -13.75
CA ALA A 108 -10.47 -36.33 -12.59
C ALA A 108 -10.36 -34.81 -12.34
N THR A 109 -11.47 -34.09 -12.44
CA THR A 109 -11.57 -32.67 -12.07
C THR A 109 -11.24 -32.51 -10.59
N ARG A 110 -10.22 -31.70 -10.25
CA ARG A 110 -9.92 -31.32 -8.87
C ARG A 110 -11.02 -30.38 -8.36
N GLY A 111 -11.92 -30.91 -7.54
CA GLY A 111 -12.89 -30.15 -6.74
C GLY A 111 -12.93 -30.65 -5.29
N PRO A 112 -13.54 -29.90 -4.36
CA PRO A 112 -13.61 -30.28 -2.94
C PRO A 112 -14.35 -31.62 -2.75
N ARG A 113 -13.81 -32.51 -1.92
CA ARG A 113 -14.35 -33.86 -1.67
C ARG A 113 -15.74 -33.80 -1.03
N LYS A 114 -16.76 -34.39 -1.66
CA LYS A 114 -18.05 -34.72 -1.01
C LYS A 114 -17.85 -35.95 -0.10
N LYS A 115 -18.42 -35.90 1.12
CA LYS A 115 -18.41 -37.00 2.11
C LYS A 115 -19.22 -38.20 1.58
N ASN A 116 -18.64 -39.40 1.68
CA ASN A 116 -19.25 -40.67 1.27
C ASN A 116 -20.40 -41.10 2.23
N LYS A 117 -21.49 -41.64 1.65
CA LYS A 117 -22.38 -42.62 2.30
C LYS A 117 -21.95 -44.04 1.89
N PRO A 118 -22.11 -45.06 2.77
CA PRO A 118 -21.62 -46.42 2.52
C PRO A 118 -22.55 -47.25 1.60
N PRO A 119 -22.06 -48.39 1.05
CA PRO A 119 -22.57 -48.99 -0.18
C PRO A 119 -23.56 -50.14 0.05
N LYS A 120 -24.35 -50.47 -0.99
CA LYS A 120 -24.96 -51.81 -1.15
C LYS A 120 -24.73 -52.35 -2.57
N SER A 121 -23.83 -53.33 -2.61
CA SER A 121 -23.76 -54.57 -3.41
C SER A 121 -24.68 -54.79 -4.63
N THR A 122 -24.02 -54.97 -5.78
CA THR A 122 -24.11 -56.08 -6.78
C THR A 122 -25.46 -56.58 -7.27
N ALA A 123 -25.65 -56.51 -8.61
CA ALA A 123 -26.06 -57.59 -9.54
C ALA A 123 -26.59 -56.91 -10.83
N SER A 124 -25.86 -57.00 -11.95
CA SER A 124 -26.00 -58.00 -13.02
C SER A 124 -26.85 -57.51 -14.21
N SER A 125 -26.21 -57.55 -15.38
CA SER A 125 -26.75 -57.91 -16.70
C SER A 125 -27.81 -57.04 -17.41
N SER A 126 -27.44 -56.78 -18.68
CA SER A 126 -28.27 -56.83 -19.90
C SER A 126 -28.97 -55.57 -20.41
N SER A 127 -28.49 -55.17 -21.60
CA SER A 127 -29.22 -54.82 -22.82
C SER A 127 -30.33 -53.75 -22.80
N GLY A 128 -30.17 -52.80 -23.72
CA GLY A 128 -31.16 -52.68 -24.79
C GLY A 128 -31.94 -51.37 -24.87
N PHE A 129 -31.78 -50.72 -26.04
CA PHE A 129 -32.81 -50.00 -26.80
C PHE A 129 -33.42 -48.69 -26.27
N SER A 130 -32.99 -47.62 -26.95
CA SER A 130 -33.79 -46.75 -27.84
C SER A 130 -35.15 -46.17 -27.39
N ASN A 131 -35.18 -44.85 -27.56
CA ASN A 131 -36.26 -44.04 -28.15
C ASN A 131 -37.53 -43.77 -27.34
N ARG A 132 -37.81 -42.46 -27.26
CA ARG A 132 -38.97 -41.75 -27.85
C ARG A 132 -39.55 -40.70 -26.91
N ARG A 133 -39.87 -39.58 -27.56
CA ARG A 133 -40.43 -38.33 -27.07
C ARG A 133 -41.91 -38.48 -26.68
N THR A 134 -42.42 -37.36 -26.16
CA THR A 134 -43.83 -36.89 -26.13
C THR A 134 -44.73 -37.56 -25.11
N SER A 135 -45.62 -36.91 -24.38
CA SER A 135 -46.01 -35.52 -24.15
C SER A 135 -47.13 -35.56 -23.09
N GLY A 136 -47.37 -34.46 -22.37
CA GLY A 136 -48.62 -34.25 -21.61
C GLY A 136 -48.34 -33.59 -20.26
N LEU A 137 -48.38 -32.26 -20.17
CA LEU A 137 -49.55 -31.46 -19.72
C LEU A 137 -49.74 -31.64 -18.20
N GLU A 138 -49.68 -30.66 -17.31
CA GLU A 138 -50.22 -29.29 -17.24
C GLU A 138 -49.69 -28.77 -15.87
N THR A 139 -49.34 -27.51 -15.61
CA THR A 139 -50.30 -26.46 -15.23
C THR A 139 -49.52 -25.17 -14.99
N LEU A 140 -50.14 -24.07 -15.41
CA LEU A 140 -49.66 -22.69 -15.41
C LEU A 140 -49.69 -22.00 -14.04
N ARG A 141 -48.78 -21.01 -13.92
CA ARG A 141 -48.90 -19.66 -13.33
C ARG A 141 -49.17 -19.45 -11.82
N SER A 142 -48.22 -18.70 -11.24
CA SER A 142 -48.25 -17.73 -10.12
C SER A 142 -49.50 -16.83 -10.08
N PRO A 143 -49.86 -16.15 -8.96
CA PRO A 143 -49.10 -15.06 -8.29
C PRO A 143 -49.10 -15.17 -6.73
N GLU A 144 -48.16 -14.64 -5.95
CA GLU A 144 -47.82 -13.24 -5.58
C GLU A 144 -48.70 -12.63 -4.44
N VAL A 145 -48.04 -11.94 -3.48
CA VAL A 145 -48.54 -10.86 -2.57
C VAL A 145 -49.00 -11.18 -1.10
N SER A 146 -48.15 -10.71 -0.16
CA SER A 146 -48.36 -9.94 1.12
C SER A 146 -49.08 -10.42 2.41
N ARG A 147 -48.37 -10.12 3.52
CA ARG A 147 -48.73 -9.48 4.83
C ARG A 147 -49.72 -10.08 5.86
N GLU A 148 -49.14 -10.23 7.07
CA GLU A 148 -49.60 -9.81 8.43
C GLU A 148 -50.70 -10.57 9.24
N MET A 149 -50.28 -10.91 10.48
CA MET A 149 -50.93 -10.92 11.82
C MET A 149 -52.21 -11.74 12.13
N MET A 150 -52.20 -12.41 13.29
CA MET A 150 -53.23 -12.49 14.36
C MET A 150 -52.72 -13.44 15.49
N THR A 151 -52.34 -12.96 16.68
CA THR A 151 -53.07 -12.74 17.96
C THR A 151 -53.35 -13.97 18.85
N SER A 152 -53.16 -13.75 20.17
CA SER A 152 -52.94 -14.65 21.33
C SER A 152 -54.15 -15.43 21.88
N PRO A 153 -54.06 -16.19 23.01
CA PRO A 153 -53.97 -15.67 24.41
C PRO A 153 -52.99 -16.49 25.30
N GLY A 154 -52.47 -16.15 26.49
CA GLY A 154 -52.70 -15.14 27.52
C GLY A 154 -52.77 -15.83 28.90
N THR A 155 -51.75 -15.73 29.78
CA THR A 155 -51.86 -15.83 31.28
C THR A 155 -50.57 -15.30 31.96
N ARG A 156 -50.72 -14.51 33.03
CA ARG A 156 -49.68 -13.80 33.83
C ARG A 156 -49.22 -14.64 35.05
N ILE A 157 -47.95 -14.55 35.47
CA ILE A 157 -47.46 -14.41 36.88
C ILE A 157 -46.07 -13.70 36.89
N SER A 158 -45.86 -12.85 37.89
CA SER A 158 -44.77 -11.88 38.20
C SER A 158 -43.38 -12.46 38.62
N PRO A 159 -42.33 -11.63 38.85
CA PRO A 159 -40.91 -12.00 38.72
C PRO A 159 -40.22 -12.42 40.04
N ILE A 160 -39.18 -13.24 39.93
CA ILE A 160 -38.28 -13.64 41.03
C ILE A 160 -36.83 -13.38 40.60
N ASN A 161 -36.09 -12.62 41.42
CA ASN A 161 -34.65 -12.34 41.29
C ASN A 161 -33.80 -13.62 41.31
N PRO A 162 -32.67 -13.69 40.57
CA PRO A 162 -31.68 -14.74 40.80
C PRO A 162 -30.70 -14.37 41.95
N PRO A 163 -30.19 -15.36 42.70
CA PRO A 163 -29.40 -15.17 43.90
C PRO A 163 -27.89 -15.05 43.62
N THR A 164 -27.22 -14.36 44.54
CA THR A 164 -25.77 -14.27 44.71
C THR A 164 -25.25 -15.48 45.50
N VAL A 165 -24.38 -16.33 44.93
CA VAL A 165 -23.55 -17.29 45.72
C VAL A 165 -22.20 -17.57 45.02
N THR A 166 -21.16 -17.01 45.65
CA THR A 166 -19.78 -17.45 45.98
C THR A 166 -18.90 -18.38 45.11
N ARG A 167 -17.60 -18.04 45.18
CA ARG A 167 -16.36 -18.75 44.78
C ARG A 167 -16.23 -20.16 45.39
N GLU A 168 -15.31 -20.92 44.77
CA GLU A 168 -14.75 -22.27 45.08
C GLU A 168 -15.38 -23.39 44.23
N SER A 169 -14.70 -24.22 43.44
CA SER A 169 -13.29 -24.52 43.18
C SER A 169 -13.23 -25.45 41.96
N VAL A 170 -12.25 -25.31 41.04
CA VAL A 170 -11.54 -26.45 40.43
C VAL A 170 -10.16 -25.99 39.96
N GLU A 171 -9.13 -26.26 40.78
CA GLU A 171 -7.74 -26.36 40.32
C GLU A 171 -7.49 -27.74 39.70
N ALA A 172 -6.81 -27.78 38.56
CA ALA A 172 -6.04 -28.96 38.14
C ALA A 172 -4.87 -28.55 37.21
N LEU A 173 -3.69 -28.40 37.84
CA LEU A 173 -2.37 -28.87 37.43
C LEU A 173 -1.80 -28.49 36.04
N SER A 174 -0.74 -27.66 36.06
CA SER A 174 0.51 -28.01 35.35
C SER A 174 1.76 -27.31 35.94
N PRO A 175 2.92 -27.98 35.94
CA PRO A 175 4.11 -27.56 36.67
C PRO A 175 5.12 -26.84 35.76
N PHE A 176 5.62 -25.68 36.18
CA PHE A 176 7.06 -25.38 36.32
C PHE A 176 7.21 -23.93 36.77
N ARG A 177 7.68 -23.83 38.01
CA ARG A 177 7.92 -22.65 38.82
C ARG A 177 9.36 -22.20 38.57
N ASN A 178 9.54 -20.92 38.27
CA ASN A 178 10.72 -20.06 38.52
C ASN A 178 11.05 -19.17 37.31
N GLN A 179 10.44 -17.99 37.28
CA GLN A 179 11.14 -16.73 37.05
C GLN A 179 10.22 -15.57 37.44
N THR A 180 10.82 -14.58 38.09
CA THR A 180 10.26 -13.41 38.78
C THR A 180 9.15 -12.67 38.02
N SER A 181 7.98 -12.52 38.65
CA SER A 181 6.93 -11.58 38.23
C SER A 181 7.44 -10.13 38.31
N PRO A 182 7.27 -9.29 37.28
CA PRO A 182 7.38 -7.85 37.45
C PRO A 182 6.20 -7.35 38.26
N ARG A 183 6.50 -6.60 39.32
CA ARG A 183 5.54 -5.93 40.20
C ARG A 183 4.57 -5.07 39.37
N SER A 184 3.28 -5.30 39.57
CA SER A 184 2.20 -4.41 39.16
C SER A 184 2.42 -3.01 39.76
N VAL A 185 2.55 -2.00 38.90
CA VAL A 185 2.62 -0.58 39.29
C VAL A 185 1.30 0.07 38.90
N PHE A 186 0.22 -0.31 39.59
CA PHE A 186 -0.95 0.55 39.67
C PHE A 186 -0.86 1.32 40.97
N SER A 187 -0.43 2.58 40.88
CA SER A 187 -0.67 3.57 41.92
C SER A 187 -1.44 4.71 41.28
N THR A 188 -2.74 4.72 41.53
CA THR A 188 -3.63 5.86 41.31
C THR A 188 -3.30 6.95 42.33
N GLY A 189 -3.11 8.18 41.88
CA GLY A 189 -3.27 9.40 42.68
C GLY A 189 -2.08 9.82 43.56
N SER A 190 -1.16 10.58 42.98
CA SER A 190 -0.55 11.76 43.62
C SER A 190 0.20 12.59 42.58
N VAL A 191 -0.19 13.86 42.41
CA VAL A 191 0.63 14.85 41.70
C VAL A 191 1.88 15.04 42.55
N PRO A 192 3.10 14.76 42.06
CA PRO A 192 4.29 15.01 42.84
C PRO A 192 4.51 16.52 42.98
N PRO A 193 4.93 17.02 44.16
CA PRO A 193 5.29 18.42 44.29
C PRO A 193 6.52 18.72 43.42
N HIS A 194 6.45 19.81 42.66
CA HIS A 194 7.50 20.32 41.79
C HIS A 194 8.78 20.63 42.56
N PHE A 195 9.74 19.71 42.60
CA PHE A 195 11.16 20.00 42.82
C PHE A 195 12.04 18.90 42.18
N GLY A 196 12.67 19.19 41.02
CA GLY A 196 13.76 18.36 40.47
C GLY A 196 13.67 17.87 39.01
N GLY A 197 13.58 18.77 38.03
CA GLY A 197 14.39 18.74 36.79
C GLY A 197 14.50 17.50 35.88
N THR A 198 13.51 16.61 35.76
CA THR A 198 13.52 15.56 34.71
C THR A 198 12.20 15.52 33.94
N PHE A 199 12.28 15.61 32.61
CA PHE A 199 11.13 15.46 31.72
C PHE A 199 10.86 13.96 31.48
N PRO A 200 9.59 13.53 31.32
CA PRO A 200 9.27 12.16 30.93
C PRO A 200 9.97 11.70 29.64
N SER A 201 10.27 12.65 28.75
CA SER A 201 10.99 12.43 27.50
C SER A 201 12.51 12.26 27.65
N ASP A 202 13.09 12.46 28.85
CA ASP A 202 14.54 12.37 29.06
C ASP A 202 15.07 10.94 28.83
N SER A 203 14.20 9.93 28.96
CA SER A 203 14.53 8.56 28.54
C SER A 203 14.72 8.44 27.02
N LEU A 204 14.15 9.34 26.21
CA LEU A 204 14.39 9.35 24.77
C LEU A 204 15.72 10.04 24.45
N CYS A 205 15.85 11.30 24.84
CA CYS A 205 17.05 12.12 24.65
C CYS A 205 16.97 13.40 25.51
N SER A 206 18.07 14.16 25.57
CA SER A 206 18.07 15.46 26.27
C SER A 206 17.02 16.43 25.69
N ARG A 207 16.41 17.28 26.54
CA ARG A 207 15.42 18.28 26.11
C ARG A 207 15.88 19.16 24.92
N PRO A 208 17.14 19.65 24.84
CA PRO A 208 17.60 20.39 23.67
C PRO A 208 17.58 19.56 22.37
N LEU A 209 17.96 18.27 22.45
CA LEU A 209 17.92 17.39 21.28
C LEU A 209 16.48 17.06 20.88
N LEU A 210 15.59 16.84 21.85
CA LEU A 210 14.16 16.65 21.61
C LEU A 210 13.55 17.85 20.86
N ASN A 211 13.82 19.06 21.35
CA ASN A 211 13.35 20.29 20.71
C ASN A 211 13.93 20.44 19.30
N ARG A 212 15.19 20.05 19.06
CA ARG A 212 15.78 20.03 17.71
C ARG A 212 15.02 19.09 16.77
N ILE A 213 14.72 17.86 17.21
CA ILE A 213 13.96 16.88 16.42
C ILE A 213 12.56 17.40 16.08
N ILE A 214 11.91 18.07 17.03
CA ILE A 214 10.59 18.70 16.85
C ILE A 214 10.67 19.87 15.87
N CYS A 215 11.69 20.74 15.97
CA CYS A 215 11.90 21.80 14.99
C CYS A 215 12.15 21.21 13.60
N ASP A 216 12.93 20.14 13.48
CA ASP A 216 13.15 19.45 12.20
C ASP A 216 11.85 18.85 11.63
N TYR A 217 10.90 18.41 12.46
CA TYR A 217 9.54 18.09 12.01
C TYR A 217 8.82 19.31 11.46
N LEU A 218 8.79 20.42 12.20
CA LEU A 218 8.09 21.65 11.82
C LEU A 218 8.66 22.27 10.54
N ASP A 219 9.97 22.18 10.34
CA ASP A 219 10.65 22.79 9.20
C ASP A 219 10.58 21.91 7.95
N HIS A 220 10.63 20.58 8.09
CA HIS A 220 10.78 19.68 6.93
C HIS A 220 9.59 18.77 6.66
N LEU A 221 8.91 18.24 7.69
CA LEU A 221 7.83 17.26 7.51
C LEU A 221 6.43 17.88 7.60
N TYR A 222 6.27 18.96 8.36
CA TYR A 222 5.00 19.66 8.52
C TYR A 222 4.33 20.02 7.19
N PRO A 223 5.02 20.53 6.15
CA PRO A 223 4.36 20.89 4.89
C PRO A 223 3.66 19.71 4.20
N LEU A 224 4.11 18.48 4.49
CA LEU A 224 3.55 17.25 3.96
C LEU A 224 2.56 16.59 4.94
N ILE A 225 2.80 16.76 6.25
CA ILE A 225 2.03 16.13 7.34
C ILE A 225 1.66 17.21 8.39
N PRO A 226 0.73 18.14 8.06
CA PRO A 226 0.40 19.28 8.91
C PRO A 226 -0.62 18.90 9.99
N ILE A 227 -0.18 18.15 11.00
CA ILE A 227 -1.05 17.59 12.05
C ILE A 227 -1.18 18.51 13.25
N VAL A 228 -0.22 19.40 13.50
CA VAL A 228 -0.28 20.31 14.65
C VAL A 228 -0.66 21.72 14.21
N HIS A 229 -1.14 22.54 15.12
CA HIS A 229 -1.22 23.98 14.91
C HIS A 229 0.09 24.61 15.39
N ARG A 230 0.93 25.12 14.49
CA ARG A 230 2.32 25.51 14.83
C ARG A 230 2.41 26.49 16.01
N PRO A 231 1.65 27.60 16.07
CA PRO A 231 1.74 28.55 17.18
C PRO A 231 1.35 27.92 18.54
N THR A 232 0.22 27.23 18.59
CA THR A 232 -0.26 26.59 19.83
C THR A 232 0.67 25.48 20.28
N PHE A 233 1.17 24.66 19.34
CA PHE A 233 2.07 23.56 19.65
C PHE A 233 3.42 24.06 20.20
N ARG A 234 4.00 25.11 19.61
CA ARG A 234 5.24 25.74 20.13
C ARG A 234 5.01 26.31 21.53
N THR A 235 3.90 27.01 21.73
CA THR A 235 3.52 27.55 23.05
C THR A 235 3.37 26.46 24.10
N ASP A 236 2.72 25.35 23.77
CA ASP A 236 2.53 24.21 24.67
C ASP A 236 3.86 23.51 25.01
N LEU A 237 4.77 23.40 24.03
CA LEU A 237 6.11 22.83 24.22
C LEU A 237 6.96 23.69 25.16
N GLU A 238 6.92 25.02 24.99
CA GLU A 238 7.62 26.00 25.85
C GLU A 238 7.09 25.99 27.28
N LYS A 239 5.78 25.86 27.45
CA LYS A 239 5.12 25.74 28.76
C LYS A 239 5.32 24.36 29.41
N GLY A 240 5.98 23.42 28.75
CA GLY A 240 6.23 22.08 29.28
C GLY A 240 4.95 21.28 29.48
N ARG A 241 3.96 21.42 28.56
CA ARG A 241 2.68 20.71 28.65
C ARG A 241 2.84 19.18 28.73
N ASP A 242 3.93 18.65 28.20
CA ASP A 242 4.28 17.23 28.25
C ASP A 242 4.60 16.70 29.66
N LEU A 243 4.80 17.59 30.65
CA LEU A 243 4.99 17.21 32.05
C LEU A 243 3.70 16.71 32.72
N TYR A 244 2.53 17.15 32.24
CA TYR A 244 1.24 16.88 32.89
C TYR A 244 0.14 16.40 31.94
N ASP A 245 0.31 16.51 30.61
CA ASP A 245 -0.62 16.00 29.61
C ASP A 245 -0.01 14.80 28.87
N GLY A 246 -0.44 13.60 29.25
CA GLY A 246 0.02 12.35 28.62
C GLY A 246 -0.32 12.22 27.14
N ASN A 247 -1.42 12.84 26.66
CA ASN A 247 -1.76 12.82 25.25
C ASN A 247 -0.83 13.75 24.44
N PHE A 248 -0.46 14.89 25.00
CA PHE A 248 0.53 15.79 24.39
C PHE A 248 1.93 15.16 24.38
N LEU A 249 2.35 14.50 25.47
CA LEU A 249 3.60 13.73 25.50
C LEU A 249 3.60 12.61 24.45
N ALA A 250 2.50 11.85 24.33
CA ALA A 250 2.38 10.81 23.30
C ALA A 250 2.52 11.38 21.88
N LEU A 251 1.91 12.54 21.62
CA LEU A 251 2.04 13.24 20.34
C LEU A 251 3.51 13.64 20.06
N MET A 252 4.20 14.21 21.04
CA MET A 252 5.63 14.57 20.91
C MET A 252 6.51 13.35 20.61
N LEU A 253 6.30 12.24 21.32
CA LEU A 253 7.04 10.99 21.12
C LEU A 253 6.80 10.41 19.71
N SER A 254 5.54 10.43 19.25
CA SER A 254 5.18 9.98 17.91
C SER A 254 5.72 10.90 16.81
N ILE A 255 5.73 12.23 17.00
CA ILE A 255 6.40 13.17 16.11
C ILE A 255 7.88 12.82 16.00
N CYS A 256 8.57 12.63 17.13
CA CYS A 256 9.98 12.24 17.11
C CYS A 256 10.21 10.93 16.35
N ALA A 257 9.35 9.93 16.55
CA ALA A 257 9.41 8.65 15.84
C ALA A 257 9.24 8.83 14.31
N ALA A 258 8.27 9.63 13.88
CA ALA A 258 8.04 9.92 12.47
C ALA A 258 9.18 10.71 11.84
N THR A 259 9.73 11.71 12.55
CA THR A 259 10.89 12.51 12.11
C THR A 259 12.11 11.63 11.86
N VAL A 260 12.51 10.83 12.85
CA VAL A 260 13.68 9.98 12.70
C VAL A 260 13.45 8.89 11.68
N GLY A 261 12.24 8.32 11.63
CA GLY A 261 11.87 7.33 10.63
C GLY A 261 12.03 7.86 9.21
N THR A 262 11.51 9.06 8.96
CA THR A 262 11.44 9.66 7.62
C THR A 262 12.77 10.26 7.16
N MET A 263 13.60 10.80 8.07
CA MET A 263 14.84 11.52 7.72
C MET A 263 16.10 10.81 8.27
N PRO A 264 16.61 9.76 7.59
CA PRO A 264 17.84 9.06 7.99
C PRO A 264 19.05 9.98 8.17
N ARG A 265 19.20 11.02 7.33
CA ARG A 265 20.34 11.94 7.41
C ARG A 265 20.33 12.71 8.72
N LYS A 266 19.17 13.25 9.12
CA LYS A 266 18.98 13.93 10.39
C LYS A 266 19.21 13.01 11.59
N PHE A 267 18.79 11.74 11.50
CA PHE A 267 19.11 10.75 12.54
C PHE A 267 20.62 10.60 12.78
N ASN A 268 21.43 10.56 11.72
CA ASN A 268 22.89 10.52 11.83
C ASN A 268 23.47 11.80 12.45
N GLU A 269 22.88 12.97 12.15
CA GLU A 269 23.26 14.24 12.80
C GLU A 269 22.96 14.21 14.31
N TYR A 270 21.82 13.66 14.72
CA TYR A 270 21.46 13.53 16.14
C TYR A 270 22.41 12.61 16.90
N GLN A 271 22.86 11.53 16.27
CA GLN A 271 23.87 10.62 16.84
C GLN A 271 25.25 11.26 16.97
N SER A 272 25.55 12.28 16.16
CA SER A 272 26.83 12.99 16.15
C SER A 272 26.80 14.31 16.92
N ALA A 273 25.67 14.65 17.56
CA ALA A 273 25.51 15.87 18.33
C ALA A 273 26.33 15.84 19.65
N PRO A 274 26.65 17.01 20.25
CA PRO A 274 27.40 17.06 21.52
C PRO A 274 26.80 16.23 22.66
N ASN A 275 25.46 16.20 22.74
CA ASN A 275 24.71 15.27 23.58
C ASN A 275 24.04 14.25 22.65
N PRO A 276 24.75 13.16 22.28
CA PRO A 276 24.34 12.32 21.18
C PRO A 276 23.10 11.49 21.52
N LEU A 277 22.31 11.21 20.50
CA LEU A 277 21.21 10.27 20.59
C LEU A 277 21.72 8.87 20.97
N ARG A 278 21.11 8.26 22.00
CA ARG A 278 21.57 6.98 22.56
C ARG A 278 21.26 5.74 21.71
N PHE A 279 20.31 5.82 20.81
CA PHE A 279 19.87 4.69 19.98
C PHE A 279 20.81 4.47 18.81
N LYS A 280 21.12 3.20 18.50
CA LYS A 280 22.04 2.86 17.41
C LYS A 280 21.35 2.84 16.04
N THR A 281 20.07 2.50 16.03
CA THR A 281 19.24 2.41 14.83
C THR A 281 17.95 3.21 14.99
N ARG A 282 17.32 3.62 13.87
CA ARG A 282 16.02 4.29 13.93
C ARG A 282 14.95 3.33 14.43
N THR A 283 15.03 2.05 14.07
CA THR A 283 14.15 1.01 14.57
C THR A 283 14.14 0.94 16.10
N GLU A 284 15.31 0.98 16.75
CA GLU A 284 15.40 0.98 18.21
C GLU A 284 14.69 2.20 18.83
N MET A 285 14.93 3.40 18.29
CA MET A 285 14.29 4.62 18.79
C MET A 285 12.77 4.60 18.57
N ILE A 286 12.31 4.22 17.37
CA ILE A 286 10.88 4.15 17.03
C ILE A 286 10.16 3.15 17.93
N ASN A 287 10.76 1.98 18.16
CA ASN A 287 10.21 0.99 19.09
C ASN A 287 10.11 1.55 20.50
N HIS A 288 11.14 2.27 20.96
CA HIS A 288 11.11 2.90 22.29
C HIS A 288 10.02 3.98 22.40
N CYS A 289 9.88 4.86 21.40
CA CYS A 289 8.77 5.82 21.34
C CYS A 289 7.43 5.10 21.41
N TYR A 290 7.26 4.01 20.65
CA TYR A 290 6.03 3.23 20.68
C TYR A 290 5.74 2.64 22.06
N ASP A 291 6.73 2.00 22.70
CA ASP A 291 6.56 1.39 24.02
C ASP A 291 6.18 2.44 25.07
N MET A 292 6.80 3.63 25.01
CA MET A 292 6.40 4.77 25.85
C MET A 292 4.96 5.21 25.57
N THR A 293 4.56 5.37 24.30
CA THR A 293 3.18 5.75 23.96
C THR A 293 2.15 4.70 24.39
N MET A 294 2.51 3.41 24.38
CA MET A 294 1.66 2.34 24.90
C MET A 294 1.55 2.41 26.42
N GLY A 295 2.64 2.72 27.12
CA GLY A 295 2.66 2.89 28.57
C GLY A 295 1.80 4.06 29.07
N LEU A 296 1.51 5.04 28.21
CA LEU A 296 0.62 6.16 28.51
C LEU A 296 -0.88 5.80 28.37
N ARG A 297 -1.21 4.59 27.89
CA ARG A 297 -2.60 4.16 27.70
C ARG A 297 -3.18 3.61 29.01
N GLY A 298 -3.97 4.43 29.69
CA GLY A 298 -4.78 4.01 30.84
C GLY A 298 -5.99 3.14 30.44
N PRO A 299 -6.73 2.61 31.43
CA PRO A 299 -7.94 1.81 31.21
C PRO A 299 -8.98 2.53 30.32
N ASP A 300 -9.15 3.83 30.54
CA ASP A 300 -10.15 4.66 29.85
C ASP A 300 -9.62 5.26 28.52
N TYR A 301 -8.48 4.76 28.01
CA TYR A 301 -7.83 5.34 26.84
C TYR A 301 -8.74 5.40 25.60
N PHE A 302 -9.57 4.38 25.41
CA PHE A 302 -10.51 4.34 24.28
C PHE A 302 -11.88 4.92 24.59
N ASP A 303 -12.17 5.23 25.87
CA ASP A 303 -13.42 5.88 26.28
C ASP A 303 -13.35 7.40 26.05
N GLU A 304 -12.16 7.99 26.13
CA GLU A 304 -11.94 9.42 25.87
C GLU A 304 -11.21 9.66 24.54
N ILE A 305 -11.93 9.96 23.46
CA ILE A 305 -11.29 10.22 22.17
C ILE A 305 -10.89 11.69 22.02
N ASN A 306 -9.68 11.95 21.52
CA ASN A 306 -9.24 13.29 21.18
C ASN A 306 -8.28 13.30 19.97
N PHE A 307 -8.05 14.48 19.41
CA PHE A 307 -7.24 14.66 18.22
C PHE A 307 -5.77 14.25 18.42
N ASN A 308 -5.20 14.47 19.61
CA ASN A 308 -3.81 14.05 19.90
C ASN A 308 -3.65 12.53 19.89
N LYS A 309 -4.66 11.76 20.32
CA LYS A 309 -4.66 10.30 20.22
C LYS A 309 -4.63 9.85 18.75
N TRP A 310 -5.50 10.42 17.91
CA TRP A 310 -5.48 10.17 16.46
C TRP A 310 -4.12 10.53 15.84
N ALA A 311 -3.63 11.73 16.11
CA ALA A 311 -2.36 12.24 15.60
C ALA A 311 -1.17 11.36 16.01
N SER A 312 -1.15 10.91 17.27
CA SER A 312 -0.11 10.01 17.79
C SER A 312 -0.09 8.68 17.05
N SER A 313 -1.26 8.07 16.82
CA SER A 313 -1.37 6.81 16.06
C SER A 313 -1.02 7.02 14.59
N TYR A 314 -1.43 8.15 13.98
CA TYR A 314 -1.11 8.47 12.60
C TYR A 314 0.41 8.66 12.37
N PHE A 315 1.09 9.40 13.24
CA PHE A 315 2.56 9.54 13.15
C PHE A 315 3.27 8.21 13.39
N MET A 316 2.77 7.41 14.33
CA MET A 316 3.37 6.13 14.65
C MET A 316 3.25 5.11 13.51
N GLN A 317 2.13 5.08 12.79
CA GLN A 317 2.02 4.22 11.61
C GLN A 317 2.99 4.67 10.49
N ILE A 318 3.20 5.98 10.32
CA ILE A 318 4.26 6.49 9.43
C ILE A 318 5.62 5.99 9.90
N ALA A 319 5.96 6.13 11.18
CA ALA A 319 7.26 5.70 11.70
C ALA A 319 7.53 4.22 11.39
N PHE A 320 6.55 3.33 11.60
CA PHE A 320 6.68 1.91 11.24
C PHE A 320 6.76 1.66 9.75
N PHE A 321 6.03 2.44 8.94
CA PHE A 321 6.13 2.38 7.48
C PHE A 321 7.56 2.67 7.01
N GLN A 322 8.17 3.73 7.54
CA GLN A 322 9.48 4.22 7.11
C GLN A 322 10.65 3.27 7.46
N ILE A 323 10.45 2.35 8.42
CA ILE A 323 11.43 1.31 8.75
C ILE A 323 11.06 -0.08 8.22
N GLY A 324 9.99 -0.19 7.42
CA GLY A 324 9.54 -1.44 6.79
C GLY A 324 8.81 -2.42 7.73
N GLN A 325 8.38 -1.99 8.92
CA GLN A 325 7.60 -2.82 9.86
C GLN A 325 6.10 -2.84 9.50
N HIS A 326 5.77 -3.34 8.32
CA HIS A 326 4.42 -3.28 7.72
C HIS A 326 3.31 -3.93 8.56
N ASN A 327 3.60 -4.97 9.35
CA ASN A 327 2.56 -5.57 10.21
C ASN A 327 2.12 -4.60 11.31
N ARG A 328 3.07 -3.91 11.95
CA ARG A 328 2.76 -2.94 13.01
C ARG A 328 2.14 -1.68 12.43
N GLN A 329 2.71 -1.18 11.33
CA GLN A 329 2.14 -0.08 10.57
C GLN A 329 0.64 -0.31 10.30
N ARG A 330 0.26 -1.46 9.76
CA ARG A 330 -1.15 -1.79 9.49
C ARG A 330 -2.05 -1.80 10.72
N MET A 331 -1.59 -2.36 11.84
CA MET A 331 -2.39 -2.38 13.08
C MET A 331 -2.62 -0.95 13.61
N VAL A 332 -1.57 -0.15 13.60
CA VAL A 332 -1.64 1.25 14.07
C VAL A 332 -2.43 2.12 13.09
N GLU A 333 -2.35 1.85 11.78
CA GLU A 333 -3.16 2.51 10.76
C GLU A 333 -4.66 2.24 10.96
N VAL A 334 -5.07 1.01 11.24
CA VAL A 334 -6.46 0.67 11.56
C VAL A 334 -6.93 1.38 12.83
N GLU A 335 -6.07 1.51 13.84
CA GLU A 335 -6.38 2.29 15.03
C GLU A 335 -6.58 3.78 14.71
N ALA A 336 -5.64 4.40 13.97
CA ALA A 336 -5.77 5.79 13.53
C ALA A 336 -7.05 6.00 12.70
N MET A 337 -7.39 5.05 11.83
CA MET A 337 -8.61 5.05 11.05
C MET A 337 -9.87 5.03 11.93
N GLN A 338 -9.88 4.20 12.98
CA GLN A 338 -11.02 4.14 13.89
C GLN A 338 -11.13 5.41 14.75
N LEU A 339 -10.01 5.96 15.23
CA LEU A 339 -9.99 7.23 15.96
C LEU A 339 -10.49 8.39 15.07
N ALA A 340 -10.11 8.42 13.79
CA ALA A 340 -10.58 9.41 12.83
C ALA A 340 -12.10 9.35 12.63
N ARG A 341 -12.68 8.15 12.63
CA ARG A 341 -14.14 7.96 12.55
C ARG A 341 -14.84 8.42 13.82
N LEU A 342 -14.32 8.07 15.00
CA LEU A 342 -14.89 8.48 16.28
C LEU A 342 -14.78 10.00 16.53
N LEU A 343 -13.80 10.65 15.91
CA LEU A 343 -13.68 12.12 15.88
C LEU A 343 -14.51 12.78 14.78
N ASP A 344 -15.25 11.98 14.00
CA ASP A 344 -16.06 12.46 12.88
C ASP A 344 -15.28 13.37 11.92
N LEU A 345 -14.00 13.07 11.65
CA LEU A 345 -13.17 13.89 10.75
C LEU A 345 -13.76 14.00 9.33
N HIS A 346 -14.61 13.06 8.94
CA HIS A 346 -15.29 13.03 7.65
C HIS A 346 -16.67 13.72 7.66
N GLN A 347 -17.22 14.10 8.83
CA GLN A 347 -18.55 14.70 8.94
C GLN A 347 -18.44 16.18 9.31
N ILE A 348 -18.49 17.06 8.32
CA ILE A 348 -18.41 18.52 8.53
C ILE A 348 -19.51 19.05 9.47
N SER A 349 -20.69 18.43 9.46
CA SER A 349 -21.82 18.76 10.34
C SER A 349 -21.50 18.59 11.83
N SER A 350 -20.55 17.71 12.18
CA SER A 350 -20.10 17.48 13.56
C SER A 350 -19.19 18.60 14.09
N TYR A 351 -18.76 19.55 13.24
CA TYR A 351 -17.80 20.58 13.63
C TYR A 351 -18.45 21.78 14.34
N HIS A 352 -19.74 21.69 14.61
CA HIS A 352 -20.44 22.65 15.45
C HIS A 352 -19.81 22.69 16.85
N GLY A 353 -19.58 23.90 17.39
CA GLY A 353 -18.94 24.09 18.69
C GLY A 353 -17.41 23.98 18.71
N LEU A 354 -16.77 23.57 17.60
CA LEU A 354 -15.31 23.59 17.49
C LEU A 354 -14.78 24.98 17.19
N ASP A 355 -13.62 25.30 17.76
CA ASP A 355 -12.87 26.51 17.45
C ASP A 355 -12.26 26.46 16.03
N CYS A 356 -11.74 27.59 15.55
CA CYS A 356 -11.19 27.69 14.20
C CYS A 356 -9.97 26.77 13.99
N ILE A 357 -9.11 26.63 15.00
CA ILE A 357 -7.93 25.76 14.94
C ILE A 357 -8.35 24.30 14.83
N GLN A 358 -9.23 23.83 15.73
CA GLN A 358 -9.77 22.49 15.75
C GLN A 358 -10.43 22.11 14.42
N LYS A 359 -11.21 23.03 13.83
CA LYS A 359 -11.81 22.82 12.51
C LYS A 359 -10.75 22.57 11.45
N GLN A 360 -9.70 23.41 11.37
CA GLN A 360 -8.65 23.23 10.36
C GLN A 360 -7.82 21.97 10.62
N LEU A 361 -7.51 21.63 11.87
CA LEU A 361 -6.81 20.39 12.21
C LEU A 361 -7.60 19.14 11.81
N ARG A 362 -8.92 19.13 12.06
CA ARG A 362 -9.77 18.01 11.64
C ARG A 362 -9.86 17.89 10.11
N LYS A 363 -9.95 19.02 9.38
CA LYS A 363 -9.88 19.05 7.92
C LYS A 363 -8.56 18.48 7.38
N LYS A 364 -7.41 18.92 7.93
CA LYS A 364 -6.09 18.37 7.58
C LYS A 364 -6.02 16.87 7.88
N GLY A 365 -6.55 16.44 9.03
CA GLY A 365 -6.60 15.03 9.42
C GLY A 365 -7.47 14.15 8.53
N PHE A 366 -8.60 14.67 8.03
CA PHE A 366 -9.43 13.98 7.04
C PHE A 366 -8.62 13.63 5.79
N TRP A 367 -7.93 14.61 5.19
CA TRP A 367 -7.18 14.42 3.96
C TRP A 367 -5.99 13.47 4.12
N LEU A 368 -5.31 13.54 5.27
CA LEU A 368 -4.25 12.60 5.62
C LEU A 368 -4.74 11.15 5.71
N MET A 369 -5.96 10.91 6.19
CA MET A 369 -6.61 9.59 6.16
C MET A 369 -7.14 9.23 4.76
N PHE A 370 -7.62 10.23 4.01
CA PHE A 370 -8.10 10.07 2.64
C PHE A 370 -6.99 9.57 1.71
N TYR A 371 -5.75 10.04 1.88
CA TYR A 371 -4.60 9.51 1.14
C TYR A 371 -4.44 8.01 1.35
N GLY A 372 -4.45 7.53 2.61
CA GLY A 372 -4.39 6.11 2.92
C GLY A 372 -5.54 5.33 2.27
N TYR A 373 -6.75 5.90 2.31
CA TYR A 373 -7.91 5.34 1.61
C TYR A 373 -7.65 5.16 0.10
N ILE A 374 -7.17 6.18 -0.62
CA ILE A 374 -6.89 6.08 -2.06
C ILE A 374 -5.81 5.04 -2.37
N HIS A 375 -4.71 5.00 -1.60
CA HIS A 375 -3.70 3.95 -1.76
C HIS A 375 -4.34 2.56 -1.58
N SER A 376 -5.19 2.39 -0.57
CA SER A 376 -5.91 1.12 -0.34
C SER A 376 -6.90 0.76 -1.45
N GLN A 377 -7.46 1.72 -2.19
CA GLN A 377 -8.36 1.45 -3.32
C GLN A 377 -7.58 1.09 -4.58
N LEU A 378 -6.50 1.80 -4.86
CA LEU A 378 -5.76 1.70 -6.11
C LEU A 378 -4.70 0.59 -6.11
N GLN A 379 -4.04 0.37 -4.97
CA GLN A 379 -2.94 -0.61 -4.81
C GLN A 379 -3.33 -1.82 -3.97
N ASN A 380 -4.62 -2.21 -3.87
CA ASN A 380 -5.07 -3.29 -2.97
C ASN A 380 -4.58 -4.71 -3.34
N LEU A 381 -3.28 -4.91 -3.48
CA LEU A 381 -2.59 -6.16 -3.82
C LEU A 381 -2.95 -7.29 -2.86
N ARG A 382 -3.34 -6.95 -1.62
CA ARG A 382 -3.66 -7.89 -0.54
C ARG A 382 -5.17 -8.07 -0.28
N LYS A 383 -6.04 -7.31 -0.95
CA LYS A 383 -7.50 -7.31 -0.75
C LYS A 383 -7.90 -7.08 0.71
N GLU A 384 -7.21 -6.17 1.39
CA GLU A 384 -7.58 -5.76 2.74
C GLU A 384 -8.99 -5.12 2.71
N ARG A 385 -9.83 -5.50 3.68
CA ARG A 385 -11.27 -5.18 3.69
C ARG A 385 -11.64 -4.00 4.60
N LEU A 386 -10.70 -3.52 5.40
CA LEU A 386 -10.90 -2.38 6.29
C LEU A 386 -10.49 -1.12 5.53
N THR A 387 -11.46 -0.26 5.23
CA THR A 387 -11.27 1.03 4.55
C THR A 387 -11.73 2.15 5.45
N TYR A 388 -11.13 3.33 5.35
CA TYR A 388 -11.53 4.50 6.15
C TYR A 388 -12.93 5.02 5.78
N LEU A 389 -13.21 5.07 4.48
CA LEU A 389 -14.52 5.42 3.93
C LEU A 389 -15.12 4.20 3.23
N ASP A 390 -16.44 4.16 3.16
CA ASP A 390 -17.18 3.25 2.29
C ASP A 390 -18.02 4.06 1.29
N GLY A 391 -18.64 3.36 0.33
CA GLY A 391 -19.43 4.01 -0.72
C GLY A 391 -20.64 4.77 -0.19
N THR A 392 -21.20 4.36 0.96
CA THR A 392 -22.33 5.05 1.59
C THR A 392 -21.85 6.38 2.17
N ILE A 393 -20.77 6.35 2.97
CA ILE A 393 -20.18 7.56 3.56
C ILE A 393 -19.79 8.54 2.45
N LEU A 394 -19.08 8.07 1.41
CA LEU A 394 -18.67 8.91 0.27
C LEU A 394 -19.84 9.57 -0.45
N SER A 395 -20.99 8.91 -0.53
CA SER A 395 -22.19 9.48 -1.16
C SER A 395 -22.89 10.55 -0.32
N THR A 396 -22.58 10.61 0.98
CA THR A 396 -23.25 11.51 1.94
C THR A 396 -22.39 12.69 2.40
N ILE A 397 -21.06 12.58 2.35
CA ILE A 397 -20.17 13.64 2.82
C ILE A 397 -19.95 14.71 1.74
N ASN A 398 -19.81 15.97 2.18
CA ASN A 398 -19.33 17.05 1.31
C ASN A 398 -17.79 17.12 1.41
N ILE A 399 -17.09 16.50 0.46
CA ILE A 399 -15.61 16.47 0.42
C ILE A 399 -15.03 17.89 0.21
N GLU A 400 -15.71 18.73 -0.57
CA GLU A 400 -15.23 20.08 -0.85
C GLU A 400 -15.18 20.96 0.41
N GLU A 401 -16.22 20.88 1.25
CA GLU A 401 -16.26 21.60 2.53
C GLU A 401 -15.19 21.14 3.52
N LEU A 402 -14.63 19.94 3.35
CA LEU A 402 -13.53 19.40 4.16
C LEU A 402 -12.15 19.92 3.72
N MET A 403 -12.06 20.70 2.64
CA MET A 403 -10.81 21.38 2.27
C MET A 403 -10.38 22.39 3.36
N PRO A 404 -9.13 22.32 3.85
CA PRO A 404 -8.54 23.35 4.71
C PRO A 404 -8.52 24.73 4.04
N LEU A 405 -8.59 25.78 4.85
CA LEU A 405 -8.40 27.16 4.37
C LEU A 405 -6.95 27.37 3.93
N GLU A 406 -6.74 28.07 2.80
CA GLU A 406 -5.41 28.35 2.23
C GLU A 406 -4.71 29.49 2.95
N VAL A 407 -4.52 29.31 4.26
CA VAL A 407 -3.79 30.23 5.13
C VAL A 407 -2.82 29.44 5.99
N ASP A 408 -1.74 30.11 6.40
CA ASP A 408 -0.79 29.53 7.35
C ASP A 408 -1.34 29.50 8.77
N ASP A 409 -0.80 28.59 9.60
CA ASP A 409 -1.27 28.40 10.97
C ASP A 409 -1.15 29.70 11.80
N GLU A 410 -0.13 30.53 11.54
CA GLU A 410 0.02 31.83 12.21
C GLU A 410 -1.17 32.77 11.99
N MET A 411 -1.97 32.54 10.94
CA MET A 411 -3.17 33.32 10.63
C MET A 411 -4.46 32.72 11.23
N ILE A 412 -4.38 31.53 11.84
CA ILE A 412 -5.52 30.84 12.44
C ILE A 412 -5.49 31.04 13.95
N HIS A 413 -6.46 31.80 14.46
CA HIS A 413 -6.66 32.01 15.90
C HIS A 413 -7.87 31.21 16.37
N ASP A 414 -8.04 31.01 17.68
CA ASP A 414 -9.15 30.21 18.23
C ASP A 414 -10.52 30.65 17.70
N ASN A 415 -10.75 31.96 17.60
CA ASN A 415 -12.07 32.53 17.30
C ASN A 415 -12.22 33.09 15.88
N PHE A 416 -11.12 33.31 15.15
CA PHE A 416 -11.14 33.93 13.83
C PHE A 416 -9.95 33.51 12.98
N VAL A 417 -10.08 33.72 11.67
CA VAL A 417 -9.02 33.44 10.69
C VAL A 417 -8.70 34.73 9.95
N GLN A 418 -7.41 35.07 9.88
CA GLN A 418 -6.90 36.20 9.12
C GLN A 418 -6.58 35.80 7.68
N PRO A 419 -6.61 36.72 6.71
CA PRO A 419 -6.19 36.43 5.34
C PRO A 419 -4.70 36.11 5.27
N GLN A 420 -4.30 35.25 4.33
CA GLN A 420 -2.90 34.97 4.07
C GLN A 420 -2.17 36.27 3.64
N PRO A 421 -0.98 36.57 4.16
CA PRO A 421 -0.17 37.68 3.67
C PRO A 421 0.25 37.50 2.20
N ASP A 422 0.27 38.59 1.43
CA ASP A 422 0.66 38.56 0.00
C ASP A 422 2.15 38.29 -0.22
N THR A 423 2.96 38.25 0.85
CA THR A 423 4.42 38.06 0.78
C THR A 423 4.82 36.65 0.34
N HIS A 424 3.99 35.64 0.62
CA HIS A 424 4.31 34.25 0.30
C HIS A 424 3.07 33.36 0.23
N LEU A 425 3.23 32.27 -0.53
CA LEU A 425 2.22 31.23 -0.67
C LEU A 425 2.06 30.46 0.65
N SER A 426 0.82 30.25 1.10
CA SER A 426 0.60 29.41 2.27
C SER A 426 1.06 27.97 2.00
N LEU A 427 1.68 27.33 3.00
CA LEU A 427 1.99 25.90 2.97
C LEU A 427 0.72 25.04 2.82
N THR A 428 -0.41 25.51 3.34
CA THR A 428 -1.70 24.81 3.19
C THR A 428 -2.12 24.74 1.72
N THR A 429 -1.69 25.68 0.87
CA THR A 429 -1.99 25.66 -0.57
C THR A 429 -1.48 24.39 -1.25
N GLY A 430 -0.22 24.01 -1.03
CA GLY A 430 0.29 22.78 -1.67
C GLY A 430 -0.24 21.50 -1.01
N PHE A 431 -0.59 21.53 0.28
CA PHE A 431 -1.35 20.44 0.90
C PHE A 431 -2.73 20.28 0.24
N ASN A 432 -3.39 21.38 -0.10
CA ASN A 432 -4.66 21.39 -0.79
C ASN A 432 -4.54 20.90 -2.24
N VAL A 433 -3.48 21.29 -2.95
CA VAL A 433 -3.17 20.76 -4.30
C VAL A 433 -2.99 19.24 -4.24
N ALA A 434 -2.18 18.74 -3.31
CA ALA A 434 -2.00 17.30 -3.12
C ALA A 434 -3.35 16.60 -2.81
N SER A 435 -4.17 17.18 -1.96
CA SER A 435 -5.53 16.71 -1.62
C SER A 435 -6.40 16.56 -2.87
N ARG A 436 -6.44 17.60 -3.71
CA ARG A 436 -7.22 17.60 -4.96
C ARG A 436 -6.72 16.56 -5.96
N ILE A 437 -5.41 16.35 -6.08
CA ILE A 437 -4.84 15.29 -6.94
C ILE A 437 -5.36 13.90 -6.54
N PHE A 438 -5.32 13.60 -5.24
CA PHE A 438 -5.85 12.33 -4.72
C PHE A 438 -7.36 12.22 -4.94
N TRP A 439 -8.11 13.32 -4.79
CA TRP A 439 -9.55 13.33 -5.05
C TRP A 439 -9.90 13.11 -6.52
N ALA A 440 -9.20 13.77 -7.45
CA ALA A 440 -9.38 13.61 -8.89
C ALA A 440 -9.09 12.18 -9.38
N SER A 441 -8.24 11.44 -8.65
CA SER A 441 -8.01 10.02 -8.93
C SER A 441 -9.16 9.10 -8.54
N LEU A 442 -10.12 9.58 -7.73
CA LEU A 442 -11.30 8.83 -7.33
C LEU A 442 -12.48 9.13 -8.25
N ILE A 443 -12.78 10.42 -8.49
CA ILE A 443 -13.90 10.89 -9.32
C ILE A 443 -13.45 12.01 -10.28
N PRO A 444 -14.08 12.13 -11.48
CA PRO A 444 -13.83 13.26 -12.38
C PRO A 444 -14.20 14.61 -11.75
N LEU A 445 -13.46 15.67 -12.08
CA LEU A 445 -13.66 17.04 -11.60
C LEU A 445 -15.06 17.55 -11.96
N ASN A 446 -15.54 17.27 -13.18
CA ASN A 446 -16.87 17.66 -13.64
C ASN A 446 -18.02 16.93 -12.92
N SER A 447 -17.73 15.86 -12.17
CA SER A 447 -18.73 15.11 -11.39
C SER A 447 -18.85 15.61 -9.94
N GLN A 448 -18.03 16.57 -9.51
CA GLN A 448 -17.98 17.05 -8.11
C GLN A 448 -19.29 17.69 -7.62
N GLY A 449 -20.15 18.19 -8.53
CA GLY A 449 -21.46 18.77 -8.21
C GLY A 449 -22.66 17.78 -8.24
N SER A 450 -22.45 16.51 -8.62
CA SER A 450 -23.53 15.52 -8.76
C SER A 450 -23.71 14.66 -7.48
N ALA A 451 -23.72 15.32 -6.32
CA ALA A 451 -23.93 14.67 -5.04
C ALA A 451 -25.25 13.85 -5.06
N GLY A 452 -25.17 12.56 -4.71
CA GLY A 452 -26.35 11.68 -4.54
C GLY A 452 -26.36 10.40 -5.38
N ASN A 453 -25.53 10.25 -6.41
CA ASN A 453 -25.45 8.99 -7.16
C ASN A 453 -24.44 8.03 -6.52
N MET A 454 -24.91 7.18 -5.60
CA MET A 454 -24.16 6.07 -4.98
C MET A 454 -23.42 5.18 -6.02
N GLU A 455 -23.92 5.16 -7.25
CA GLU A 455 -23.31 4.49 -8.40
C GLU A 455 -21.91 5.00 -8.77
N GLN A 456 -21.58 6.27 -8.49
CA GLN A 456 -20.27 6.85 -8.82
C GLN A 456 -19.17 6.31 -7.91
N TYR A 457 -19.49 6.03 -6.64
CA TYR A 457 -18.51 5.62 -5.62
C TYR A 457 -18.47 4.10 -5.41
N CYS A 458 -19.51 3.35 -5.82
CA CYS A 458 -19.51 1.90 -5.65
C CYS A 458 -18.81 1.16 -6.80
N ASN A 459 -17.70 0.48 -6.47
CA ASN A 459 -17.04 -0.48 -7.37
C ASN A 459 -17.98 -1.58 -7.90
N CYS A 460 -19.07 -1.87 -7.18
CA CYS A 460 -20.09 -2.84 -7.57
C CYS A 460 -20.89 -2.43 -8.82
N THR A 461 -21.12 -1.14 -9.00
CA THR A 461 -21.90 -0.60 -10.13
C THR A 461 -21.03 -0.53 -11.38
N HIS A 462 -19.79 -0.05 -11.23
CA HIS A 462 -18.77 -0.01 -12.29
C HIS A 462 -18.35 -1.41 -12.77
N SER A 463 -18.46 -2.43 -11.93
CA SER A 463 -18.14 -3.82 -12.33
C SER A 463 -19.20 -4.46 -13.22
N ARG A 464 -20.40 -3.87 -13.35
CA ARG A 464 -21.51 -4.42 -14.15
C ARG A 464 -21.54 -3.91 -15.60
N LYS A 465 -20.84 -2.82 -15.90
CA LYS A 465 -20.81 -2.18 -17.23
C LYS A 465 -19.38 -1.71 -17.55
N PRO A 466 -18.58 -2.51 -18.26
CA PRO A 466 -17.17 -2.21 -18.50
C PRO A 466 -16.97 -0.92 -19.32
N ASP A 467 -17.87 -0.62 -20.27
CA ASP A 467 -17.82 0.63 -21.07
C ASP A 467 -17.92 1.89 -20.19
N ILE A 468 -18.84 1.90 -19.21
CA ILE A 468 -19.01 3.04 -18.28
C ILE A 468 -17.77 3.19 -17.40
N ARG A 469 -17.21 2.07 -16.94
CA ARG A 469 -15.98 2.08 -16.14
C ARG A 469 -14.80 2.60 -16.95
N LEU A 470 -14.68 2.20 -18.22
CA LEU A 470 -13.62 2.68 -19.12
C LEU A 470 -13.73 4.19 -19.33
N ALA A 471 -14.92 4.69 -19.69
CA ALA A 471 -15.16 6.14 -19.83
C ALA A 471 -14.83 6.90 -18.54
N HIS A 472 -15.29 6.39 -17.39
CA HIS A 472 -14.99 7.00 -16.10
C HIS A 472 -13.49 7.07 -15.79
N LEU A 473 -12.71 6.02 -16.10
CA LEU A 473 -11.26 6.05 -15.92
C LEU A 473 -10.58 7.02 -16.90
N GLN A 474 -11.05 7.11 -18.13
CA GLN A 474 -10.55 8.04 -19.15
C GLN A 474 -10.79 9.50 -18.74
N ASP A 475 -11.98 9.82 -18.23
CA ASP A 475 -12.31 11.16 -17.73
C ASP A 475 -11.37 11.56 -16.59
N ARG A 476 -11.15 10.69 -15.60
CA ARG A 476 -10.21 10.96 -14.50
C ARG A 476 -8.78 11.13 -14.99
N LEU A 477 -8.34 10.32 -15.96
CA LEU A 477 -7.01 10.44 -16.53
C LEU A 477 -6.85 11.77 -17.28
N HIS A 478 -7.88 12.19 -18.00
CA HIS A 478 -7.92 13.48 -18.68
C HIS A 478 -7.81 14.64 -17.68
N ASP A 479 -8.64 14.62 -16.63
CA ASP A 479 -8.61 15.63 -15.57
C ASP A 479 -7.23 15.70 -14.91
N LEU A 480 -6.66 14.54 -14.55
CA LEU A 480 -5.32 14.48 -14.00
C LEU A 480 -4.30 15.11 -14.94
N LYS A 481 -4.29 14.80 -16.24
CA LYS A 481 -3.28 15.33 -17.19
C LYS A 481 -3.14 16.86 -17.16
N TYR A 482 -4.23 17.60 -16.93
CA TYR A 482 -4.26 19.07 -17.05
C TYR A 482 -4.50 19.82 -15.73
N MET A 483 -4.81 19.14 -14.62
CA MET A 483 -5.18 19.82 -13.38
C MET A 483 -4.06 20.68 -12.74
N LEU A 484 -2.81 20.52 -13.16
CA LEU A 484 -1.66 21.26 -12.61
C LEU A 484 -1.23 22.46 -13.47
N ASP A 485 -1.90 22.73 -14.59
CA ASP A 485 -1.53 23.83 -15.51
C ASP A 485 -1.63 25.22 -14.82
N GLY A 486 -2.56 25.37 -13.89
CA GLY A 486 -2.83 26.60 -13.16
C GLY A 486 -2.04 26.79 -11.85
N LEU A 487 -1.04 25.95 -11.55
CA LEU A 487 -0.35 26.02 -10.26
C LEU A 487 0.37 27.36 -10.04
N PRO A 488 0.43 27.84 -8.76
CA PRO A 488 1.32 28.92 -8.36
C PRO A 488 2.77 28.61 -8.75
N THR A 489 3.55 29.65 -9.08
CA THR A 489 4.91 29.52 -9.62
C THR A 489 5.80 28.64 -8.74
N GLN A 490 5.71 28.80 -7.42
CA GLN A 490 6.49 28.06 -6.41
C GLN A 490 6.24 26.55 -6.44
N LEU A 491 5.06 26.11 -6.91
CA LEU A 491 4.66 24.70 -6.96
C LEU A 491 4.70 24.09 -8.37
N ARG A 492 5.08 24.86 -9.40
CA ARG A 492 5.22 24.35 -10.78
C ARG A 492 6.40 23.39 -10.91
N GLN A 493 6.36 22.52 -11.93
CA GLN A 493 7.40 21.51 -12.16
C GLN A 493 8.80 22.12 -12.42
N TRP A 494 8.85 23.32 -12.99
CA TRP A 494 10.08 24.05 -13.38
C TRP A 494 10.16 25.42 -12.70
N ALA A 495 9.74 25.54 -11.43
CA ALA A 495 9.92 26.79 -10.72
C ALA A 495 11.41 27.17 -10.69
N THR A 496 11.73 28.44 -10.97
CA THR A 496 13.11 28.90 -10.96
C THR A 496 13.46 29.47 -9.59
N VAL A 497 14.68 29.19 -9.10
CA VAL A 497 15.20 29.72 -7.82
C VAL A 497 15.09 31.25 -7.75
N ARG A 498 15.10 31.93 -8.90
CA ARG A 498 14.95 33.40 -9.01
C ARG A 498 13.58 33.91 -8.56
N ASP A 499 12.52 33.14 -8.74
CA ASP A 499 11.16 33.54 -8.35
C ASP A 499 10.99 33.59 -6.80
N GLU A 500 11.98 33.10 -6.05
CA GLU A 500 11.98 33.03 -4.58
C GLU A 500 12.99 34.00 -3.92
N GLU A 501 13.81 34.71 -4.71
CA GLU A 501 14.74 35.72 -4.19
C GLU A 501 14.02 37.03 -3.76
N GLU A 502 12.79 37.25 -4.24
CA GLU A 502 11.94 38.44 -4.03
C GLU A 502 10.96 38.34 -2.84
N LEU A 503 11.18 37.42 -1.89
CA LEU A 503 10.38 37.38 -0.66
C LEU A 503 10.81 38.48 0.34
N ASP A 504 10.32 39.69 0.11
CA ASP A 504 10.52 40.84 0.98
C ASP A 504 9.93 40.60 2.38
N GLY A 505 10.69 40.97 3.43
CA GLY A 505 10.25 40.90 4.83
C GLY A 505 10.59 39.63 5.60
N LEU A 506 11.14 38.59 4.95
CA LEU A 506 11.62 37.37 5.61
C LEU A 506 13.15 37.38 5.82
N ASP A 507 13.61 36.86 6.96
CA ASP A 507 15.04 36.69 7.19
C ASP A 507 15.65 35.59 6.28
N ILE A 508 16.97 35.55 6.19
CA ILE A 508 17.69 34.61 5.31
C ILE A 508 17.39 33.15 5.67
N GLN A 509 17.22 32.85 6.96
CA GLN A 509 16.98 31.48 7.42
C GLN A 509 15.54 31.05 7.14
N GLN A 510 14.57 31.92 7.37
CA GLN A 510 13.15 31.72 7.04
C GLN A 510 12.98 31.46 5.55
N ARG A 511 13.61 32.25 4.69
CA ARG A 511 13.57 32.04 3.23
C ARG A 511 14.13 30.68 2.81
N ARG A 512 15.24 30.24 3.41
CA ARG A 512 15.83 28.92 3.14
C ARG A 512 14.92 27.77 3.58
N ILE A 513 14.30 27.89 4.75
CA ILE A 513 13.35 26.90 5.24
C ILE A 513 12.16 26.84 4.28
N LEU A 514 11.57 27.99 3.95
CA LEU A 514 10.39 28.06 3.08
C LEU A 514 10.67 27.50 1.68
N HIS A 515 11.80 27.85 1.07
CA HIS A 515 12.26 27.23 -0.19
C HIS A 515 12.34 25.71 -0.05
N SER A 516 12.97 25.20 1.02
CA SER A 516 13.02 23.75 1.25
C SER A 516 11.63 23.13 1.38
N GLN A 517 10.66 23.83 1.97
CA GLN A 517 9.30 23.33 2.13
C GLN A 517 8.58 23.25 0.79
N TYR A 518 8.70 24.28 -0.05
CA TYR A 518 8.14 24.28 -1.40
C TYR A 518 8.74 23.19 -2.29
N GLU A 519 10.05 22.97 -2.25
CA GLU A 519 10.70 21.87 -2.99
C GLU A 519 10.18 20.50 -2.55
N SER A 520 10.03 20.27 -1.25
CA SER A 520 9.47 19.01 -0.74
C SER A 520 8.01 18.82 -1.14
N MET A 521 7.20 19.88 -1.13
CA MET A 521 5.81 19.86 -1.59
C MET A 521 5.73 19.62 -3.11
N ARG A 522 6.59 20.27 -3.90
CA ARG A 522 6.68 20.08 -5.35
C ARG A 522 6.99 18.63 -5.69
N ALA A 523 7.98 18.03 -5.02
CA ALA A 523 8.27 16.61 -5.15
C ALA A 523 7.03 15.75 -4.84
N ASN A 524 6.31 16.04 -3.74
CA ASN A 524 5.11 15.29 -3.37
C ASN A 524 4.01 15.37 -4.42
N ILE A 525 3.69 16.59 -4.86
CA ILE A 525 2.63 16.94 -5.81
C ILE A 525 2.88 16.24 -7.14
N HIS A 526 4.03 16.49 -7.77
CA HIS A 526 4.28 16.03 -9.14
C HIS A 526 4.55 14.52 -9.21
N VAL A 527 5.23 13.95 -8.21
CA VAL A 527 5.41 12.48 -8.17
C VAL A 527 4.09 11.77 -7.93
N SER A 528 3.24 12.27 -7.02
CA SER A 528 1.92 11.65 -6.77
C SER A 528 1.00 11.78 -7.98
N HIS A 529 1.04 12.93 -8.67
CA HIS A 529 0.30 13.18 -9.89
C HIS A 529 0.65 12.20 -11.02
N LEU A 530 1.94 12.04 -11.35
CA LEU A 530 2.39 11.08 -12.36
C LEU A 530 2.13 9.63 -11.96
N TRP A 531 2.27 9.30 -10.67
CA TRP A 531 1.97 7.97 -10.15
C TRP A 531 0.49 7.60 -10.31
N LEU A 532 -0.44 8.52 -9.99
CA LEU A 532 -1.87 8.29 -10.17
C LEU A 532 -2.25 8.16 -11.65
N GLN A 533 -1.65 8.98 -12.53
CA GLN A 533 -1.80 8.82 -13.98
C GLN A 533 -1.36 7.42 -14.43
N SER A 534 -0.17 6.97 -14.00
CA SER A 534 0.35 5.64 -14.32
C SER A 534 -0.59 4.51 -13.87
N ILE A 535 -1.11 4.59 -12.64
CA ILE A 535 -2.04 3.57 -12.13
C ILE A 535 -3.34 3.54 -12.94
N ILE A 536 -3.92 4.70 -13.25
CA ILE A 536 -5.19 4.76 -13.98
C ILE A 536 -5.01 4.27 -15.41
N SER A 537 -3.89 4.63 -16.06
CA SER A 537 -3.51 4.10 -17.37
C SER A 537 -3.39 2.57 -17.34
N ASP A 538 -2.74 2.00 -16.33
CA ASP A 538 -2.64 0.53 -16.18
C ASP A 538 -4.00 -0.13 -15.94
N GLN A 539 -4.94 0.54 -15.25
CA GLN A 539 -6.31 0.05 -15.08
C GLN A 539 -7.11 0.08 -16.37
N ILE A 540 -6.96 1.14 -17.18
CA ILE A 540 -7.54 1.25 -18.53
C ILE A 540 -7.00 0.11 -19.40
N ASP A 541 -5.69 -0.10 -19.38
CA ASP A 541 -5.03 -1.17 -20.14
C ASP A 541 -5.60 -2.55 -19.78
N ALA A 542 -5.70 -2.84 -18.48
CA ALA A 542 -6.22 -4.10 -17.99
C ALA A 542 -7.70 -4.35 -18.32
N LEU A 543 -8.51 -3.31 -18.52
CA LEU A 543 -9.90 -3.45 -18.97
C LEU A 543 -9.99 -3.72 -20.47
N MET A 544 -9.25 -2.96 -21.28
CA MET A 544 -9.23 -3.12 -22.74
C MET A 544 -8.70 -4.50 -23.16
N ASP A 545 -7.72 -5.04 -22.44
CA ASP A 545 -7.18 -6.38 -22.68
C ASP A 545 -8.20 -7.49 -22.36
N ARG A 546 -9.14 -7.25 -21.42
CA ARG A 546 -10.21 -8.22 -21.10
C ARG A 546 -11.28 -8.25 -22.17
N GLU A 547 -11.64 -7.10 -22.73
CA GLU A 547 -12.64 -7.00 -23.80
C GLU A 547 -12.15 -7.62 -25.11
N SER A 548 -10.87 -7.39 -25.44
CA SER A 548 -10.23 -7.97 -26.62
C SER A 548 -10.21 -9.51 -26.61
N ASN A 549 -10.23 -10.13 -25.43
CA ASN A 549 -10.28 -11.59 -25.26
C ASN A 549 -11.70 -12.18 -25.21
N GLY A 550 -12.74 -11.33 -25.12
CA GLY A 550 -14.13 -11.74 -24.88
C GLY A 550 -15.11 -11.57 -26.05
N SER A 551 -14.83 -10.69 -27.01
CA SER A 551 -15.77 -10.33 -28.09
C SER A 551 -15.14 -10.39 -29.49
N GLN A 552 -15.84 -10.99 -30.45
CA GLN A 552 -15.59 -10.80 -31.89
C GLN A 552 -16.28 -9.52 -32.36
N ALA A 553 -15.59 -8.38 -32.46
CA ALA A 553 -16.10 -7.21 -33.19
C ALA A 553 -15.01 -6.17 -33.56
N ASN A 554 -14.77 -6.01 -34.87
CA ASN A 554 -14.51 -4.82 -35.71
C ASN A 554 -13.77 -3.54 -35.22
N SER A 555 -13.24 -3.42 -34.01
CA SER A 555 -12.34 -2.31 -33.65
C SER A 555 -10.89 -2.65 -33.95
N VAL A 556 -10.12 -1.71 -34.52
CA VAL A 556 -8.66 -1.85 -34.68
C VAL A 556 -8.05 -2.19 -33.31
N PRO A 557 -7.37 -3.34 -33.15
CA PRO A 557 -6.82 -3.72 -31.87
C PRO A 557 -5.71 -2.72 -31.50
N ILE A 558 -5.96 -1.89 -30.48
CA ILE A 558 -4.92 -1.04 -29.90
C ILE A 558 -3.89 -1.95 -29.25
N THR A 559 -2.68 -1.93 -29.78
CA THR A 559 -1.60 -2.79 -29.32
C THR A 559 -0.85 -2.16 -28.13
N PRO A 560 -0.15 -2.97 -27.32
CA PRO A 560 0.75 -2.44 -26.29
C PRO A 560 1.79 -1.45 -26.83
N LYS A 561 2.13 -1.51 -28.12
CA LYS A 561 3.06 -0.58 -28.78
C LYS A 561 2.44 0.81 -28.97
N ASP A 562 1.14 0.90 -29.22
CA ASP A 562 0.44 2.16 -29.46
C ASP A 562 0.32 3.00 -28.19
N ARG A 563 0.26 2.34 -27.02
CA ARG A 563 0.16 3.00 -25.71
C ARG A 563 1.51 3.29 -25.06
N TRP A 564 2.59 2.74 -25.62
CA TRP A 564 3.93 2.91 -25.08
C TRP A 564 4.40 4.37 -24.98
N PRO A 565 4.13 5.27 -25.96
CA PRO A 565 4.59 6.65 -25.88
C PRO A 565 4.13 7.38 -24.61
N GLU A 566 2.88 7.21 -24.18
CA GLU A 566 2.37 7.85 -22.95
C GLU A 566 3.06 7.31 -21.68
N ARG A 567 3.32 5.99 -21.65
CA ARG A 567 4.04 5.35 -20.54
C ARG A 567 5.49 5.81 -20.47
N GLU A 568 6.17 5.83 -21.61
CA GLU A 568 7.55 6.35 -21.72
C GLU A 568 7.62 7.82 -21.29
N ASP A 569 6.63 8.62 -21.70
CA ASP A 569 6.55 10.03 -21.35
C ASP A 569 6.36 10.26 -19.85
N THR A 570 5.46 9.51 -19.21
CA THR A 570 5.25 9.54 -17.75
C THR A 570 6.55 9.25 -17.00
N CYS A 571 7.29 8.22 -17.42
CA CYS A 571 8.59 7.88 -16.83
C CYS A 571 9.64 8.98 -17.05
N ARG A 572 9.67 9.57 -18.24
CA ARG A 572 10.59 10.66 -18.59
C ARG A 572 10.32 11.91 -17.75
N GLN A 573 9.05 12.30 -17.60
CA GLN A 573 8.63 13.41 -16.74
C GLN A 573 9.00 13.16 -15.27
N LEU A 574 8.82 11.92 -14.79
CA LEU A 574 9.19 11.56 -13.42
C LEU A 574 10.70 11.68 -13.20
N LEU A 575 11.52 11.19 -14.13
CA LEU A 575 12.98 11.36 -14.04
C LEU A 575 13.39 12.83 -14.06
N HIS A 576 12.70 13.67 -14.84
CA HIS A 576 12.96 15.10 -14.86
C HIS A 576 12.75 15.75 -13.48
N ILE A 577 11.66 15.38 -12.78
CA ILE A 577 11.38 15.87 -11.42
C ILE A 577 12.46 15.38 -10.43
N LEU A 578 12.79 14.08 -10.47
CA LEU A 578 13.72 13.48 -9.52
C LEU A 578 15.15 14.00 -9.68
N HIS A 579 15.56 14.36 -10.90
CA HIS A 579 16.86 14.99 -11.16
C HIS A 579 16.84 16.51 -10.95
N GLY A 580 15.67 17.14 -11.09
CA GLY A 580 15.50 18.58 -10.92
C GLY A 580 15.44 19.04 -9.45
N ILE A 581 15.01 18.18 -8.54
CA ILE A 581 14.86 18.48 -7.12
C ILE A 581 16.02 17.83 -6.32
N PRO A 582 16.82 18.61 -5.57
CA PRO A 582 17.89 18.07 -4.74
C PRO A 582 17.41 17.02 -3.73
N GLU A 583 18.24 15.99 -3.51
CA GLU A 583 17.89 14.82 -2.66
C GLU A 583 17.48 15.21 -1.24
N ILE A 584 18.07 16.27 -0.67
CA ILE A 584 17.71 16.80 0.65
C ILE A 584 16.24 17.25 0.73
N HIS A 585 15.64 17.67 -0.38
CA HIS A 585 14.24 18.06 -0.46
C HIS A 585 13.32 16.91 -0.88
N LEU A 586 13.88 15.82 -1.43
CA LEU A 586 13.16 14.56 -1.65
C LEU A 586 13.01 13.76 -0.35
N GLU A 587 14.04 13.77 0.52
CA GLU A 587 14.12 13.01 1.78
C GLU A 587 12.85 13.17 2.66
N PRO A 588 12.27 14.37 2.88
CA PRO A 588 11.06 14.56 3.67
C PRO A 588 9.83 13.76 3.23
N ASN A 589 9.76 13.37 1.95
CA ASN A 589 8.67 12.51 1.47
C ASN A 589 8.83 11.05 1.90
N GLY A 590 10.04 10.66 2.29
CA GLY A 590 10.43 9.33 2.73
C GLY A 590 10.00 8.22 1.77
N HIS A 591 9.69 7.06 2.33
CA HIS A 591 9.34 5.88 1.55
C HIS A 591 8.06 6.06 0.72
N HIS A 592 7.15 6.97 1.09
CA HIS A 592 5.93 7.22 0.31
C HIS A 592 6.27 7.65 -1.13
N LEU A 593 7.29 8.48 -1.31
CA LEU A 593 7.79 8.86 -2.64
C LEU A 593 8.56 7.70 -3.30
N THR A 594 9.43 7.00 -2.56
CA THR A 594 10.17 5.83 -3.05
C THR A 594 9.24 4.75 -3.64
N TYR A 595 8.08 4.49 -3.01
CA TYR A 595 7.09 3.55 -3.51
C TYR A 595 6.45 4.01 -4.83
N LYS A 596 6.02 5.27 -4.91
CA LYS A 596 5.41 5.84 -6.11
C LYS A 596 6.38 5.83 -7.29
N VAL A 597 7.64 6.19 -7.04
CA VAL A 597 8.70 6.13 -8.06
C VAL A 597 8.90 4.70 -8.55
N ARG A 598 8.95 3.73 -7.62
CA ARG A 598 9.10 2.31 -7.97
C ARG A 598 7.94 1.81 -8.81
N ASP A 599 6.70 2.15 -8.44
CA ASP A 599 5.51 1.72 -9.17
C ASP A 599 5.51 2.22 -10.61
N VAL A 600 5.82 3.50 -10.83
CA VAL A 600 5.93 4.08 -12.17
C VAL A 600 7.07 3.41 -12.95
N ALA A 601 8.23 3.22 -12.33
CA ALA A 601 9.40 2.62 -12.98
C ALA A 601 9.17 1.16 -13.41
N VAL A 602 8.41 0.38 -12.63
CA VAL A 602 8.08 -1.03 -12.93
C VAL A 602 7.33 -1.16 -14.25
N THR A 603 6.56 -0.15 -14.67
CA THR A 603 5.83 -0.20 -15.94
C THR A 603 6.75 -0.35 -17.16
N LEU A 604 8.00 0.12 -17.08
CA LEU A 604 8.98 0.00 -18.16
C LEU A 604 9.41 -1.46 -18.41
N LEU A 605 9.22 -2.36 -17.44
CA LEU A 605 9.50 -3.78 -17.59
C LEU A 605 8.53 -4.45 -18.60
N ALA A 606 7.38 -3.84 -18.86
CA ALA A 606 6.40 -4.29 -19.85
C ALA A 606 6.67 -3.77 -21.27
N CYS A 607 7.92 -3.35 -21.58
CA CYS A 607 8.32 -2.85 -22.89
C CYS A 607 7.99 -3.86 -24.02
N PRO A 608 7.13 -3.51 -24.99
CA PRO A 608 6.69 -4.43 -26.04
C PRO A 608 7.66 -4.52 -27.23
N PHE A 609 8.82 -3.87 -27.14
CA PHE A 609 9.81 -3.78 -28.22
C PHE A 609 11.00 -4.72 -27.99
N ASP A 610 11.50 -5.26 -29.10
CA ASP A 610 12.69 -6.11 -29.11
C ASP A 610 13.94 -5.41 -28.60
N SER A 611 14.94 -6.18 -28.18
CA SER A 611 16.12 -5.66 -27.49
C SER A 611 17.00 -4.72 -28.27
N GLN A 612 16.96 -4.87 -29.58
CA GLN A 612 17.75 -4.07 -30.49
C GLN A 612 17.02 -2.78 -30.88
N HIS A 613 15.72 -2.67 -30.58
CA HIS A 613 14.91 -1.50 -30.90
C HIS A 613 15.29 -0.31 -30.01
N GLU A 614 15.40 0.89 -30.59
CA GLU A 614 15.84 2.10 -29.88
C GLU A 614 14.96 2.43 -28.67
N VAL A 615 13.65 2.23 -28.79
CA VAL A 615 12.69 2.39 -27.67
C VAL A 615 13.04 1.48 -26.49
N ALA A 616 13.40 0.22 -26.75
CA ALA A 616 13.74 -0.72 -25.70
C ALA A 616 15.09 -0.39 -25.04
N LYS A 617 16.03 0.17 -25.80
CA LYS A 617 17.30 0.70 -25.27
C LYS A 617 17.07 1.93 -24.39
N ARG A 618 16.19 2.85 -24.77
CA ARG A 618 15.82 4.00 -23.94
C ARG A 618 15.11 3.60 -22.66
N ALA A 619 14.11 2.71 -22.75
CA ALA A 619 13.41 2.16 -21.60
C ALA A 619 14.39 1.53 -20.58
N PHE A 620 15.39 0.83 -21.10
CA PHE A 620 16.45 0.27 -20.30
C PHE A 620 17.33 1.33 -19.62
N GLY A 621 17.71 2.39 -20.34
CA GLY A 621 18.41 3.55 -19.75
C GLY A 621 17.61 4.19 -18.61
N TYR A 622 16.32 4.43 -18.82
CA TYR A 622 15.43 4.95 -17.76
C TYR A 622 15.36 4.02 -16.55
N LEU A 623 15.28 2.70 -16.75
CA LEU A 623 15.31 1.73 -15.64
C LEU A 623 16.61 1.78 -14.85
N GLN A 624 17.75 2.01 -15.49
CA GLN A 624 19.04 2.17 -14.81
C GLN A 624 19.04 3.43 -13.95
N GLU A 625 18.58 4.56 -14.49
CA GLU A 625 18.44 5.82 -13.77
C GLU A 625 17.51 5.70 -12.55
N PHE A 626 16.32 5.09 -12.72
CA PHE A 626 15.41 4.83 -11.60
C PHE A 626 16.04 3.95 -10.53
N THR A 627 16.77 2.91 -10.95
CA THR A 627 17.43 2.00 -10.02
C THR A 627 18.49 2.72 -9.19
N ASP A 628 19.26 3.60 -9.83
CA ASP A 628 20.27 4.43 -9.19
C ASP A 628 19.65 5.39 -8.17
N ILE A 629 18.61 6.15 -8.57
CA ILE A 629 17.87 7.05 -7.68
C ILE A 629 17.23 6.30 -6.50
N LEU A 630 16.51 5.20 -6.78
CA LEU A 630 15.88 4.38 -5.74
C LEU A 630 16.89 3.81 -4.75
N SER A 631 18.13 3.54 -5.18
CA SER A 631 19.17 3.04 -4.28
C SER A 631 19.65 4.09 -3.27
N ARG A 632 19.52 5.38 -3.59
CA ARG A 632 19.81 6.49 -2.68
C ARG A 632 18.62 6.83 -1.79
N LEU A 633 17.41 6.82 -2.34
CA LEU A 633 16.17 7.14 -1.63
C LEU A 633 15.69 6.01 -0.69
N ASP A 634 16.11 4.75 -0.91
CA ASP A 634 15.72 3.62 -0.06
C ASP A 634 16.50 3.61 1.26
N GLY A 635 15.96 4.34 2.23
CA GLY A 635 16.48 4.36 3.59
C GLY A 635 16.00 3.17 4.45
N SER A 636 15.29 2.17 3.96
CA SER A 636 14.70 1.13 4.84
C SER A 636 15.76 0.30 5.57
N GLU A 637 15.63 0.17 6.90
CA GLU A 637 16.47 -0.72 7.72
C GLU A 637 16.14 -2.21 7.54
N THR A 638 14.92 -2.50 7.07
CA THR A 638 14.46 -3.86 6.83
C THR A 638 14.15 -4.12 5.36
N ILE A 639 14.19 -5.40 4.98
CA ILE A 639 13.78 -5.84 3.65
C ILE A 639 12.27 -5.62 3.51
N ASN A 640 11.89 -4.81 2.53
CA ASN A 640 10.49 -4.65 2.17
C ASN A 640 9.90 -5.99 1.69
N THR A 641 8.85 -6.43 2.39
CA THR A 641 8.13 -7.68 2.13
C THR A 641 6.65 -7.44 1.78
N LEU A 642 6.29 -6.26 1.27
CA LEU A 642 4.90 -5.91 0.95
C LEU A 642 4.20 -6.90 -0.01
N SER A 643 4.94 -7.60 -0.86
CA SER A 643 4.39 -8.65 -1.73
C SER A 643 4.29 -10.04 -1.10
N LEU A 644 4.89 -10.26 0.08
CA LEU A 644 4.88 -11.53 0.80
C LEU A 644 3.92 -11.48 1.99
N GLN A 645 3.19 -12.57 2.27
CA GLN A 645 2.47 -12.71 3.53
C GLN A 645 3.49 -12.62 4.67
N SER A 646 3.53 -11.47 5.34
CA SER A 646 4.57 -11.09 6.30
C SER A 646 4.28 -11.55 7.72
N TRP A 647 3.25 -12.37 7.95
CA TRP A 647 2.92 -12.90 9.27
C TRP A 647 3.23 -14.39 9.35
N VAL A 648 3.88 -14.77 10.46
CA VAL A 648 4.18 -16.17 10.78
C VAL A 648 3.09 -16.67 11.73
N ASP A 649 2.22 -17.55 11.24
CA ASP A 649 1.31 -18.31 12.09
C ASP A 649 2.11 -19.41 12.80
N THR A 650 2.62 -19.08 13.99
CA THR A 650 3.38 -20.02 14.82
C THR A 650 2.51 -21.14 15.40
N GLY A 651 1.18 -20.98 15.38
CA GLY A 651 0.21 -21.99 15.79
C GLY A 651 -0.01 -23.11 14.75
N ARG A 652 0.47 -22.95 13.52
CA ARG A 652 0.38 -23.97 12.45
C ARG A 652 1.40 -25.12 12.52
N LYS A 653 2.15 -25.25 13.61
CA LYS A 653 2.89 -26.49 13.93
C LYS A 653 2.11 -27.14 15.09
N ILE A 654 1.47 -28.30 14.98
CA ILE A 654 1.90 -29.61 14.49
C ILE A 654 0.66 -30.40 14.07
N GLY A 655 0.66 -30.94 12.86
CA GLY A 655 -0.22 -32.02 12.43
C GLY A 655 0.55 -32.90 11.47
N ASN A 656 1.31 -33.85 12.02
CA ASN A 656 1.94 -34.92 11.25
C ASN A 656 0.88 -35.84 10.64
#